data_AF-A0A1V2M0A9-F1
#
_entry.id   AF-A0A1V2M0A9-F1
#
_cell.length_a   1.000
_cell.length_b   1.000
_cell.length_c   1.000
_cell.angle_alpha   90.00
_cell.angle_beta   90.00
_cell.angle_gamma   90.00
#
_symmetry.space_group_name_H-M   'P 1'
#
loop_
_entity.id
_entity.type
_entity.pdbx_description
1 polymer ?
#
loop_
_entity_poly.entity_id
_entity_poly.type
_entity_poly.pdbx_seq_one_letter_code
_entity_poly.pdbx_strand_id
1 'polypeptide(L)'
;MKLTAKLALSQLKINRIRSFWAMVGIALSNALLVTVCIFIASGFSMFSGSLSGASNATEIFTTYLSIVILPAIFIILIIALMTKVVISNVFKVSANQRIGEFGVLKCTGTTKKQIKSIVLHESLFLSAVAIPIGAILGILLSFIAVNVTNLFLDEINALTNIMLTQVSFYLTYTFSPLAILIASLISFLVVLFSVMKPAKKASKTPAIDAIRGTQSTTVKKKKVRFSKLINKLFGFEGELANKNITRNSQNFKATSISLTVGVTLFVCLGGIISQANALMDFAALSYDQSHIVDYTSSRIRKINEATGWEESIYKKPIDSDIGKEITEKLAEFEGAEVFGIGGDTQTYRAILTDEFLTEDMKMLIETEEVFDESASPENYAITASITTLDQKNYKKLCDAIGVPANSNILINSLGYNDYGYEKYIIPYLETMKDVTLQKADGSTKTYSVDAMIYRDNLPKQLDHINANPFELIVPRAEVRYYSWYLSPVNEEAFKEYAWQVLEEYFPTDEDSEYMEEGFSTRVYRTDEYSQVMNVAIVIFLIFISSFAVLLMLIGFTNIISTLVSNVFMRADEFAILRSLGMTPGGLTKMLTMESFLCTTKALIIGNIIGVSMTYLINMSLRSSFPILFKFPIVSMVGSNILVLAITLGITKFAIKSLSSRNIIETIRSKGQR
;
A
#
# COMPACT_ATOMS: atom_id res chain seq x y z
N MET A 1 -6.63 47.51 -11.71
CA MET A 1 -7.28 46.34 -11.06
C MET A 1 -8.79 46.40 -11.31
N LYS A 2 -9.39 45.40 -11.97
CA LYS A 2 -10.84 45.37 -12.30
C LYS A 2 -11.71 45.48 -11.02
N LEU A 3 -12.88 46.12 -11.11
CA LEU A 3 -13.80 46.31 -9.97
C LEU A 3 -14.14 44.99 -9.25
N THR A 4 -14.32 43.90 -10.02
CA THR A 4 -14.58 42.56 -9.49
C THR A 4 -13.47 42.04 -8.57
N ALA A 5 -12.22 42.40 -8.85
CA ALA A 5 -11.07 42.01 -8.04
C ALA A 5 -10.96 42.82 -6.75
N LYS A 6 -11.26 44.14 -6.79
CA LYS A 6 -11.33 44.98 -5.58
C LYS A 6 -12.42 44.49 -4.61
N LEU A 7 -13.59 44.15 -5.14
CA LEU A 7 -14.69 43.57 -4.35
C LEU A 7 -14.28 42.23 -3.72
N ALA A 8 -13.62 41.36 -4.47
CA ALA A 8 -13.11 40.08 -3.94
C ALA A 8 -12.10 40.29 -2.81
N LEU A 9 -11.14 41.21 -2.97
CA LEU A 9 -10.10 41.49 -1.97
C LEU A 9 -10.68 42.04 -0.65
N SER A 10 -11.65 42.97 -0.75
CA SER A 10 -12.34 43.52 0.43
C SER A 10 -13.00 42.40 1.26
N GLN A 11 -13.62 41.45 0.58
CA GLN A 11 -14.34 40.35 1.21
C GLN A 11 -13.43 39.38 1.97
N LEU A 12 -12.21 39.15 1.47
CA LEU A 12 -11.22 38.33 2.19
C LEU A 12 -10.83 38.97 3.54
N LYS A 13 -10.76 40.29 3.61
CA LYS A 13 -10.44 41.04 4.84
C LYS A 13 -11.57 41.02 5.86
N ILE A 14 -12.83 40.97 5.42
CA ILE A 14 -14.01 40.94 6.28
C ILE A 14 -14.16 39.56 6.95
N ASN A 15 -13.94 38.46 6.20
CA ASN A 15 -14.14 37.10 6.69
C ASN A 15 -12.82 36.35 6.96
N ARG A 16 -11.95 36.91 7.81
CA ARG A 16 -10.58 36.40 8.05
C ARG A 16 -10.50 34.94 8.49
N ILE A 17 -11.32 34.53 9.45
CA ILE A 17 -11.29 33.16 10.00
C ILE A 17 -11.60 32.12 8.91
N ARG A 18 -12.59 32.39 8.06
CA ARG A 18 -12.97 31.48 6.97
C ARG A 18 -11.89 31.43 5.90
N SER A 19 -11.41 32.61 5.47
CA SER A 19 -10.33 32.72 4.48
C SER A 19 -9.07 32.00 4.97
N PHE A 20 -8.77 32.06 6.27
CA PHE A 20 -7.68 31.33 6.90
C PHE A 20 -7.80 29.81 6.71
N TRP A 21 -8.93 29.20 7.09
CA TRP A 21 -9.13 27.75 6.90
C TRP A 21 -9.11 27.32 5.42
N ALA A 22 -9.58 28.19 4.52
CA ALA A 22 -9.47 27.98 3.08
C ALA A 22 -8.00 27.92 2.63
N MET A 23 -7.19 28.87 3.09
CA MET A 23 -5.75 28.91 2.77
C MET A 23 -5.02 27.71 3.35
N VAL A 24 -5.32 27.31 4.59
CA VAL A 24 -4.73 26.12 5.23
C VAL A 24 -5.01 24.86 4.40
N GLY A 25 -6.26 24.64 3.97
CA GLY A 25 -6.61 23.48 3.15
C GLY A 25 -5.89 23.46 1.79
N ILE A 26 -5.77 24.62 1.13
CA ILE A 26 -5.05 24.74 -0.15
C ILE A 26 -3.55 24.51 0.05
N ALA A 27 -2.96 25.12 1.09
CA ALA A 27 -1.54 25.01 1.38
C ALA A 27 -1.14 23.57 1.73
N LEU A 28 -1.91 22.88 2.58
CA LEU A 28 -1.67 21.47 2.92
C LEU A 28 -1.77 20.56 1.71
N SER A 29 -2.77 20.76 0.84
CA SER A 29 -2.87 19.99 -0.40
C SER A 29 -1.68 20.24 -1.33
N ASN A 30 -1.25 21.49 -1.46
CA ASN A 30 -0.12 21.82 -2.33
C ASN A 30 1.17 21.24 -1.78
N ALA A 31 1.37 21.31 -0.45
CA ALA A 31 2.50 20.72 0.23
C ALA A 31 2.59 19.21 -0.06
N LEU A 32 1.46 18.51 0.05
CA LEU A 32 1.39 17.08 -0.22
C LEU A 32 1.71 16.72 -1.68
N LEU A 33 1.20 17.49 -2.64
CA LEU A 33 1.53 17.31 -4.07
C LEU A 33 3.02 17.55 -4.33
N VAL A 34 3.59 18.61 -3.75
CA VAL A 34 5.02 18.93 -3.88
C VAL A 34 5.87 17.81 -3.28
N THR A 35 5.51 17.31 -2.10
CA THR A 35 6.23 16.20 -1.45
C THR A 35 6.25 14.96 -2.33
N VAL A 36 5.12 14.56 -2.91
CA VAL A 36 5.05 13.39 -3.81
C VAL A 36 5.89 13.61 -5.07
N CYS A 37 5.78 14.77 -5.71
CA CYS A 37 6.57 15.04 -6.93
C CYS A 37 8.08 15.11 -6.67
N ILE A 38 8.52 15.64 -5.53
CA ILE A 38 9.95 15.64 -5.13
C ILE A 38 10.41 14.22 -4.80
N PHE A 39 9.56 13.40 -4.17
CA PHE A 39 9.90 12.00 -3.88
C PHE A 39 10.10 11.19 -5.17
N ILE A 40 9.24 11.38 -6.18
CA ILE A 40 9.43 10.79 -7.52
C ILE A 40 10.76 11.25 -8.13
N ALA A 41 11.07 12.55 -8.06
CA ALA A 41 12.32 13.09 -8.60
C ALA A 41 13.56 12.54 -7.89
N SER A 42 13.49 12.38 -6.56
CA SER A 42 14.58 11.81 -5.75
C SER A 42 14.78 10.33 -6.07
N GLY A 43 13.68 9.57 -6.18
CA GLY A 43 13.72 8.17 -6.61
C GLY A 43 14.27 8.01 -8.03
N PHE A 44 13.95 8.92 -8.94
CA PHE A 44 14.52 8.92 -10.29
C PHE A 44 16.04 9.11 -10.26
N SER A 45 16.52 10.09 -9.48
CA SER A 45 17.96 10.38 -9.34
C SER A 45 18.74 9.21 -8.76
N MET A 46 18.18 8.51 -7.77
CA MET A 46 18.79 7.33 -7.15
C MET A 46 19.03 6.22 -8.20
N PHE A 47 18.04 5.96 -9.05
CA PHE A 47 18.14 4.90 -10.06
C PHE A 47 19.06 5.28 -11.22
N SER A 48 18.97 6.52 -11.74
CA SER A 48 19.83 6.95 -12.85
C SER A 48 21.32 6.91 -12.51
N GLY A 49 21.68 7.14 -11.24
CA GLY A 49 23.08 7.06 -10.78
C GLY A 49 23.57 5.63 -10.54
N SER A 50 22.67 4.70 -10.18
CA SER A 50 23.03 3.32 -9.84
C SER A 50 23.12 2.36 -11.04
N LEU A 51 22.62 2.76 -12.22
CA LEU A 51 22.44 1.90 -13.40
C LEU A 51 23.34 2.25 -14.59
N SER A 52 24.27 3.19 -14.46
CA SER A 52 25.07 3.71 -15.58
C SER A 52 26.06 2.71 -16.21
N GLY A 53 26.16 1.47 -15.71
CA GLY A 53 26.99 0.37 -16.26
C GLY A 53 26.22 -0.86 -16.76
N ALA A 54 24.92 -1.01 -16.47
CA ALA A 54 24.21 -2.26 -16.71
C ALA A 54 23.80 -2.46 -18.19
N SER A 55 24.11 -3.62 -18.76
CA SER A 55 23.72 -4.02 -20.14
C SER A 55 22.20 -4.02 -20.38
N ASN A 56 21.41 -4.22 -19.32
CA ASN A 56 19.93 -4.19 -19.34
C ASN A 56 19.34 -2.91 -18.71
N ALA A 57 20.11 -1.82 -18.62
CA ALA A 57 19.69 -0.59 -17.94
C ALA A 57 18.34 -0.05 -18.42
N THR A 58 18.02 -0.18 -19.71
CA THR A 58 16.75 0.29 -20.29
C THR A 58 15.55 -0.49 -19.77
N GLU A 59 15.64 -1.82 -19.65
CA GLU A 59 14.55 -2.67 -19.15
C GLU A 59 14.34 -2.52 -17.64
N ILE A 60 15.43 -2.39 -16.89
CA ILE A 60 15.38 -2.13 -15.44
C ILE A 60 14.76 -0.76 -15.18
N PHE A 61 15.13 0.24 -15.98
CA PHE A 61 14.60 1.60 -15.88
C PHE A 61 13.11 1.70 -16.22
N THR A 62 12.63 1.01 -17.27
CA THR A 62 11.20 0.98 -17.62
C THR A 62 10.38 0.26 -16.54
N THR A 63 10.89 -0.85 -16.01
CA THR A 63 10.26 -1.58 -14.90
C THR A 63 10.16 -0.69 -13.66
N TYR A 64 11.25 -0.01 -13.29
CA TYR A 64 11.27 0.94 -12.17
C TYR A 64 10.28 2.09 -12.33
N LEU A 65 10.25 2.73 -13.51
CA LEU A 65 9.31 3.79 -13.81
C LEU A 65 7.86 3.33 -13.58
N SER A 66 7.51 2.10 -13.94
CA SER A 66 6.16 1.58 -13.73
C SER A 66 5.84 1.36 -12.24
N ILE A 67 6.78 0.86 -11.45
CA ILE A 67 6.62 0.60 -10.01
C ILE A 67 6.44 1.91 -9.21
N VAL A 68 7.14 3.00 -9.56
CA VAL A 68 7.08 4.26 -8.79
C VAL A 68 6.04 5.25 -9.32
N ILE A 69 5.96 5.44 -10.65
CA ILE A 69 5.08 6.47 -11.22
C ILE A 69 3.61 6.08 -11.08
N LEU A 70 3.26 4.81 -11.28
CA LEU A 70 1.85 4.40 -11.29
C LEU A 70 1.18 4.58 -9.91
N PRO A 71 1.78 4.14 -8.78
CA PRO A 71 1.26 4.48 -7.45
C PRO A 71 1.27 5.99 -7.17
N ALA A 72 2.29 6.72 -7.63
CA ALA A 72 2.37 8.15 -7.40
C ALA A 72 1.27 8.95 -8.15
N ILE A 73 0.92 8.56 -9.38
CA ILE A 73 -0.21 9.12 -10.13
C ILE A 73 -1.52 8.85 -9.38
N PHE A 74 -1.70 7.63 -8.88
CA PHE A 74 -2.89 7.26 -8.10
C PHE A 74 -3.01 8.12 -6.83
N ILE A 75 -1.90 8.31 -6.12
CA ILE A 75 -1.81 9.20 -4.95
C ILE A 75 -2.17 10.64 -5.34
N ILE A 76 -1.56 11.21 -6.38
CA ILE A 76 -1.83 12.56 -6.86
C ILE A 76 -3.32 12.74 -7.21
N LEU A 77 -3.93 11.74 -7.84
CA LEU A 77 -5.36 11.74 -8.16
C LEU A 77 -6.23 11.78 -6.90
N ILE A 78 -5.90 10.99 -5.88
CA ILE A 78 -6.62 11.00 -4.59
C ILE A 78 -6.51 12.37 -3.92
N ILE A 79 -5.31 12.97 -3.87
CA ILE A 79 -5.12 14.32 -3.30
C ILE A 79 -5.98 15.32 -4.06
N ALA A 80 -5.91 15.31 -5.39
CA ALA A 80 -6.66 16.25 -6.23
C ALA A 80 -8.18 16.11 -6.03
N LEU A 81 -8.70 14.89 -5.92
CA LEU A 81 -10.12 14.63 -5.64
C LEU A 81 -10.52 15.12 -4.25
N MET A 82 -9.71 14.85 -3.22
CA MET A 82 -9.99 15.30 -1.85
C MET A 82 -10.01 16.82 -1.76
N THR A 83 -8.94 17.44 -2.23
CA THR A 83 -8.79 18.89 -2.25
C THR A 83 -9.92 19.55 -3.03
N LYS A 84 -10.37 18.95 -4.14
CA LYS A 84 -11.51 19.44 -4.88
C LYS A 84 -12.79 19.49 -4.05
N VAL A 85 -13.06 18.44 -3.27
CA VAL A 85 -14.23 18.38 -2.37
C VAL A 85 -14.11 19.42 -1.26
N VAL A 86 -12.95 19.52 -0.61
CA VAL A 86 -12.69 20.47 0.48
C VAL A 86 -12.87 21.91 0.01
N ILE A 87 -12.15 22.31 -1.03
CA ILE A 87 -12.18 23.68 -1.55
C ILE A 87 -13.58 24.03 -2.05
N SER A 88 -14.23 23.14 -2.79
CA SER A 88 -15.57 23.41 -3.32
C SER A 88 -16.58 23.68 -2.21
N ASN A 89 -16.46 22.97 -1.08
CA ASN A 89 -17.31 23.16 0.08
C ASN A 89 -17.09 24.54 0.74
N VAL A 90 -15.84 24.95 0.93
CA VAL A 90 -15.49 26.28 1.46
C VAL A 90 -16.07 27.40 0.59
N PHE A 91 -15.91 27.32 -0.73
CA PHE A 91 -16.45 28.33 -1.65
C PHE A 91 -17.97 28.29 -1.78
N LYS A 92 -18.59 27.12 -1.67
CA LYS A 92 -20.06 26.98 -1.63
C LYS A 92 -20.64 27.71 -0.42
N VAL A 93 -20.04 27.52 0.74
CA VAL A 93 -20.39 28.27 1.96
C VAL A 93 -20.20 29.76 1.75
N SER A 94 -19.01 30.19 1.29
CA SER A 94 -18.68 31.59 1.06
C SER A 94 -19.63 32.28 0.08
N ALA A 95 -20.03 31.59 -0.99
CA ALA A 95 -20.94 32.13 -1.99
C ALA A 95 -22.38 32.20 -1.47
N ASN A 96 -22.82 31.23 -0.67
CA ASN A 96 -24.15 31.23 -0.05
C ASN A 96 -24.32 32.35 0.98
N GLN A 97 -23.29 32.63 1.80
CA GLN A 97 -23.31 33.73 2.77
C GLN A 97 -23.54 35.10 2.10
N ARG A 98 -23.07 35.26 0.86
CA ARG A 98 -23.14 36.52 0.10
C ARG A 98 -24.24 36.50 -0.96
N ILE A 99 -25.17 35.55 -0.90
CA ILE A 99 -26.21 35.43 -1.91
C ILE A 99 -27.01 36.73 -2.01
N GLY A 100 -27.34 37.35 -0.86
CA GLY A 100 -28.05 38.64 -0.79
C GLY A 100 -27.27 39.80 -1.40
N GLU A 101 -25.97 39.92 -1.10
CA GLU A 101 -25.09 40.93 -1.71
C GLU A 101 -25.04 40.78 -3.24
N PHE A 102 -24.95 39.54 -3.74
CA PHE A 102 -25.04 39.26 -5.18
C PHE A 102 -26.42 39.58 -5.76
N GLY A 103 -27.48 39.51 -4.96
CA GLY A 103 -28.83 39.93 -5.34
C GLY A 103 -28.92 41.44 -5.56
N VAL A 104 -28.43 42.23 -4.60
CA VAL A 104 -28.35 43.70 -4.69
C VAL A 104 -27.51 44.11 -5.90
N LEU A 105 -26.33 43.50 -6.09
CA LEU A 105 -25.48 43.77 -7.25
C LEU A 105 -26.17 43.46 -8.58
N LYS A 106 -27.03 42.44 -8.66
CA LYS A 106 -27.84 42.17 -9.88
C LYS A 106 -28.88 43.25 -10.12
N CYS A 107 -29.51 43.76 -9.06
CA CYS A 107 -30.46 44.88 -9.16
C CYS A 107 -29.77 46.15 -9.66
N THR A 108 -28.50 46.37 -9.32
CA THR A 108 -27.70 47.49 -9.85
C THR A 108 -27.09 47.22 -11.23
N GLY A 109 -27.50 46.15 -11.94
CA GLY A 109 -27.07 45.85 -13.31
C GLY A 109 -25.88 44.90 -13.46
N THR A 110 -25.39 44.28 -12.39
CA THR A 110 -24.25 43.34 -12.48
C THR A 110 -24.65 42.05 -13.20
N THR A 111 -23.88 41.66 -14.22
CA THR A 111 -24.11 40.45 -15.02
C THR A 111 -23.72 39.16 -14.29
N LYS A 112 -24.28 38.02 -14.74
CA LYS A 112 -23.91 36.67 -14.26
C LYS A 112 -22.40 36.38 -14.42
N LYS A 113 -21.79 36.87 -15.50
CA LYS A 113 -20.34 36.71 -15.77
C LYS A 113 -19.51 37.49 -14.75
N GLN A 114 -19.91 38.71 -14.40
CA GLN A 114 -19.22 39.52 -13.39
C GLN A 114 -19.29 38.89 -12.00
N ILE A 115 -20.41 38.28 -11.60
CA ILE A 115 -20.50 37.57 -10.31
C ILE A 115 -19.62 36.32 -10.28
N LYS A 116 -19.60 35.54 -11.36
CA LYS A 116 -18.67 34.41 -11.47
C LYS A 116 -17.22 34.90 -11.36
N SER A 117 -16.90 36.03 -12.01
CA SER A 117 -15.59 36.66 -11.96
C SER A 117 -15.20 37.09 -10.54
N ILE A 118 -16.11 37.66 -9.74
CA ILE A 118 -15.83 38.04 -8.34
C ILE A 118 -15.38 36.82 -7.54
N VAL A 119 -16.13 35.71 -7.61
CA VAL A 119 -15.81 34.48 -6.86
C VAL A 119 -14.50 33.86 -7.36
N LEU A 120 -14.21 33.89 -8.66
CA LEU A 120 -12.94 33.40 -9.21
C LEU A 120 -11.75 34.26 -8.77
N HIS A 121 -11.89 35.59 -8.72
CA HIS A 121 -10.80 36.45 -8.22
C HIS A 121 -10.51 36.19 -6.74
N GLU A 122 -11.54 35.89 -5.93
CA GLU A 122 -11.33 35.49 -4.54
C GLU A 122 -10.50 34.21 -4.43
N SER A 123 -10.78 33.20 -5.27
CA SER A 123 -9.95 32.00 -5.30
C SER A 123 -8.54 32.26 -5.80
N LEU A 124 -8.35 33.17 -6.76
CA LEU A 124 -7.03 33.55 -7.25
C LEU A 124 -6.18 34.20 -6.15
N PHE A 125 -6.76 35.11 -5.36
CA PHE A 125 -6.03 35.72 -4.23
C PHE A 125 -5.69 34.70 -3.13
N LEU A 126 -6.62 33.80 -2.81
CA LEU A 126 -6.37 32.74 -1.84
C LEU A 126 -5.27 31.79 -2.31
N SER A 127 -5.31 31.36 -3.57
CA SER A 127 -4.28 30.47 -4.13
C SER A 127 -2.92 31.16 -4.27
N ALA A 128 -2.90 32.46 -4.61
CA ALA A 128 -1.66 33.22 -4.74
C ALA A 128 -0.86 33.29 -3.43
N VAL A 129 -1.52 33.20 -2.27
CA VAL A 129 -0.87 33.16 -0.95
C VAL A 129 -0.66 31.71 -0.50
N ALA A 130 -1.66 30.85 -0.65
CA ALA A 130 -1.63 29.50 -0.11
C ALA A 130 -0.68 28.55 -0.87
N ILE A 131 -0.54 28.69 -2.18
CA ILE A 131 0.34 27.82 -2.99
C ILE A 131 1.82 28.04 -2.62
N PRO A 132 2.35 29.27 -2.55
CA PRO A 132 3.72 29.49 -2.09
C PRO A 132 3.99 28.93 -0.69
N ILE A 133 3.07 29.17 0.26
CA ILE A 133 3.18 28.61 1.62
C ILE A 133 3.19 27.08 1.56
N GLY A 134 2.30 26.49 0.77
CA GLY A 134 2.24 25.05 0.58
C GLY A 134 3.50 24.50 -0.09
N ALA A 135 4.10 25.21 -1.05
CA ALA A 135 5.34 24.76 -1.69
C ALA A 135 6.51 24.73 -0.70
N ILE A 136 6.65 25.76 0.15
CA ILE A 136 7.66 25.81 1.21
C ILE A 136 7.46 24.66 2.20
N LEU A 137 6.22 24.44 2.64
CA LEU A 137 5.89 23.32 3.52
C LEU A 137 6.15 21.97 2.85
N GLY A 138 5.86 21.84 1.56
CA GLY A 138 6.08 20.61 0.78
C GLY A 138 7.56 20.27 0.65
N ILE A 139 8.41 21.27 0.43
CA ILE A 139 9.88 21.14 0.43
C ILE A 139 10.36 20.61 1.79
N LEU A 140 9.92 21.24 2.88
CA LEU A 140 10.28 20.82 4.23
C LEU A 140 9.80 19.39 4.54
N LEU A 141 8.55 19.05 4.17
CA LEU A 141 8.01 17.71 4.31
C LEU A 141 8.78 16.68 3.47
N SER A 142 9.18 17.01 2.24
CA SER A 142 10.00 16.10 1.42
C SER A 142 11.38 15.89 2.01
N PHE A 143 12.00 16.92 2.58
CA PHE A 143 13.29 16.78 3.24
C PHE A 143 13.19 15.84 4.44
N ILE A 144 12.18 16.02 5.30
CA ILE A 144 11.92 15.12 6.43
C ILE A 144 11.64 13.69 5.92
N ALA A 145 10.79 13.54 4.91
CA ALA A 145 10.43 12.24 4.35
C ALA A 145 11.66 11.49 3.81
N VAL A 146 12.52 12.15 3.04
CA VAL A 146 13.74 11.52 2.50
C VAL A 146 14.72 11.14 3.60
N ASN A 147 14.94 12.00 4.62
CA ASN A 147 15.82 11.65 5.74
C ASN A 147 15.26 10.47 6.55
N VAL A 148 13.96 10.47 6.82
CA VAL A 148 13.31 9.34 7.49
C VAL A 148 13.47 8.07 6.65
N THR A 149 13.30 8.14 5.33
CA THR A 149 13.56 7.01 4.43
C THR A 149 15.02 6.55 4.50
N ASN A 150 15.99 7.47 4.53
CA ASN A 150 17.41 7.13 4.61
C ASN A 150 17.79 6.43 5.92
N LEU A 151 17.21 6.82 7.06
CA LEU A 151 17.44 6.10 8.34
C LEU A 151 17.11 4.60 8.23
N PHE A 152 16.10 4.24 7.45
CA PHE A 152 15.73 2.83 7.22
C PHE A 152 16.52 2.21 6.06
N LEU A 153 16.90 2.98 5.06
CA LEU A 153 17.81 2.48 4.01
C LEU A 153 19.18 2.14 4.58
N ASP A 154 19.64 2.83 5.63
CA ASP A 154 20.89 2.48 6.33
C ASP A 154 20.79 1.09 6.99
N GLU A 155 19.64 0.72 7.57
CA GLU A 155 19.39 -0.63 8.08
C GLU A 155 19.40 -1.67 6.94
N ILE A 156 18.79 -1.35 5.79
CA ILE A 156 18.86 -2.22 4.60
C ILE A 156 20.29 -2.34 4.10
N ASN A 157 21.04 -1.25 4.03
CA ASN A 157 22.41 -1.25 3.52
C ASN A 157 23.34 -2.08 4.41
N ALA A 158 23.15 -2.05 5.74
CA ALA A 158 23.85 -2.92 6.66
C ALA A 158 23.58 -4.40 6.39
N LEU A 159 22.35 -4.74 5.97
CA LEU A 159 21.94 -6.11 5.64
C LEU A 159 22.32 -6.53 4.21
N THR A 160 22.30 -5.63 3.22
CA THR A 160 22.70 -5.93 1.84
C THR A 160 24.18 -6.19 1.71
N ASN A 161 25.01 -5.54 2.54
CA ASN A 161 26.45 -5.84 2.66
C ASN A 161 26.75 -7.31 3.01
N ILE A 162 25.76 -8.05 3.51
CA ILE A 162 25.88 -9.49 3.82
C ILE A 162 25.45 -10.37 2.64
N MET A 163 24.58 -9.84 1.76
CA MET A 163 23.85 -10.65 0.79
C MET A 163 24.36 -10.54 -0.65
N LEU A 164 24.95 -9.42 -1.02
CA LEU A 164 25.49 -9.12 -2.35
C LEU A 164 26.51 -8.01 -2.16
N THR A 165 27.68 -8.08 -2.82
CA THR A 165 28.65 -6.97 -2.98
C THR A 165 28.05 -5.57 -2.75
N GLN A 166 28.70 -4.72 -1.93
CA GLN A 166 28.22 -3.45 -1.35
C GLN A 166 27.34 -2.56 -2.27
N VAL A 167 26.06 -2.88 -2.44
CA VAL A 167 25.09 -1.97 -3.05
C VAL A 167 24.48 -1.12 -1.94
N SER A 168 25.00 0.10 -1.78
CA SER A 168 24.43 1.09 -0.87
C SER A 168 23.29 1.84 -1.57
N PHE A 169 22.05 1.58 -1.17
CA PHE A 169 20.88 2.35 -1.58
C PHE A 169 20.79 3.60 -0.70
N TYR A 170 21.11 4.77 -1.24
CA TYR A 170 20.87 6.05 -0.56
C TYR A 170 19.90 6.90 -1.38
N LEU A 171 18.79 7.31 -0.76
CA LEU A 171 17.85 8.21 -1.41
C LEU A 171 18.40 9.63 -1.30
N THR A 172 19.03 10.10 -2.38
CA THR A 172 19.51 11.47 -2.43
C THR A 172 18.32 12.42 -2.54
N TYR A 173 18.24 13.38 -1.63
CA TYR A 173 17.25 14.46 -1.73
C TYR A 173 17.53 15.31 -2.97
N THR A 174 16.67 15.24 -3.98
CA THR A 174 16.81 16.02 -5.21
C THR A 174 15.88 17.22 -5.19
N PHE A 175 16.44 18.43 -5.06
CA PHE A 175 15.67 19.65 -5.26
C PHE A 175 15.32 19.83 -6.75
N SER A 176 14.06 19.58 -7.11
CA SER A 176 13.57 19.73 -8.49
C SER A 176 12.60 20.91 -8.62
N PRO A 177 13.04 22.06 -9.18
CA PRO A 177 12.16 23.20 -9.47
C PRO A 177 10.98 22.82 -10.37
N LEU A 178 11.22 21.91 -11.33
CA LEU A 178 10.20 21.42 -12.25
C LEU A 178 9.10 20.65 -11.52
N ALA A 179 9.46 19.78 -10.56
CA ALA A 179 8.52 19.03 -9.73
C ALA A 179 7.62 19.99 -8.92
N ILE A 180 8.22 21.02 -8.32
CA ILE A 180 7.49 22.04 -7.55
C ILE A 180 6.52 22.82 -8.45
N LEU A 181 6.95 23.18 -9.66
CA LEU A 181 6.14 23.91 -10.63
C LEU A 181 4.95 23.06 -11.09
N ILE A 182 5.18 21.78 -11.45
CA ILE A 182 4.13 20.84 -11.86
C ILE A 182 3.12 20.65 -10.73
N ALA A 183 3.57 20.37 -9.51
CA ALA A 183 2.70 20.21 -8.34
C ALA A 183 1.86 21.47 -8.07
N SER A 184 2.50 22.65 -8.13
CA SER A 184 1.83 23.94 -7.93
C SER A 184 0.82 24.25 -9.03
N LEU A 185 1.11 23.90 -10.28
CA LEU A 185 0.20 24.03 -11.41
C LEU A 185 -1.01 23.11 -11.26
N ILE A 186 -0.80 21.84 -10.89
CA ILE A 186 -1.88 20.89 -10.62
C ILE A 186 -2.78 21.43 -9.50
N SER A 187 -2.20 21.85 -8.38
CA SER A 187 -2.93 22.43 -7.25
C SER A 187 -3.75 23.66 -7.66
N PHE A 188 -3.14 24.57 -8.43
CA PHE A 188 -3.83 25.74 -8.97
C PHE A 188 -5.03 25.37 -9.85
N LEU A 189 -4.87 24.42 -10.77
CA LEU A 189 -5.95 23.92 -11.62
C LEU A 189 -7.07 23.30 -10.78
N VAL A 190 -6.73 22.48 -9.78
CA VAL A 190 -7.70 21.87 -8.86
C VAL A 190 -8.50 22.96 -8.13
N VAL A 191 -7.85 24.00 -7.61
CA VAL A 191 -8.52 25.14 -6.96
C VAL A 191 -9.53 25.79 -7.91
N LEU A 192 -9.12 26.08 -9.15
CA LEU A 192 -10.00 26.71 -10.15
C LEU A 192 -11.22 25.83 -10.46
N PHE A 193 -11.01 24.54 -10.74
CA PHE A 193 -12.10 23.59 -11.03
C PHE A 193 -13.07 23.43 -9.85
N SER A 194 -12.56 23.53 -8.62
CA SER A 194 -13.35 23.41 -7.39
C SER A 194 -14.34 24.55 -7.21
N VAL A 195 -13.97 25.76 -7.64
CA VAL A 195 -14.73 27.00 -7.48
C VAL A 195 -15.79 27.18 -8.57
N MET A 196 -15.58 26.59 -9.75
CA MET A 196 -16.47 26.75 -10.91
C MET A 196 -17.93 26.39 -10.61
N LYS A 197 -18.18 25.29 -9.89
CA LYS A 197 -19.54 24.85 -9.53
C LYS A 197 -20.23 25.83 -8.56
N PRO A 198 -19.62 26.18 -7.40
CA PRO A 198 -20.15 27.22 -6.50
C PRO A 198 -20.42 28.56 -7.20
N ALA A 199 -19.46 29.06 -7.99
CA ALA A 199 -19.59 30.34 -8.67
C ALA A 199 -20.72 30.35 -9.72
N LYS A 200 -20.90 29.24 -10.45
CA LYS A 200 -22.02 29.07 -11.40
C LYS A 200 -23.36 29.03 -10.67
N LYS A 201 -23.43 28.41 -9.50
CA LYS A 201 -24.68 28.35 -8.71
C LYS A 201 -25.07 29.74 -8.19
N ALA A 202 -24.13 30.50 -7.63
CA ALA A 202 -24.38 31.85 -7.13
C ALA A 202 -24.79 32.83 -8.25
N SER A 203 -24.13 32.78 -9.41
CA SER A 203 -24.48 33.67 -10.53
C SER A 203 -25.86 33.38 -11.12
N LYS A 204 -26.30 32.12 -11.12
CA LYS A 204 -27.62 31.71 -11.65
C LYS A 204 -28.80 31.98 -10.72
N THR A 205 -28.58 32.27 -9.44
CA THR A 205 -29.67 32.53 -8.48
C THR A 205 -30.41 33.84 -8.85
N PRO A 206 -31.73 33.89 -9.01
CA PRO A 206 -32.45 35.13 -9.34
C PRO A 206 -32.24 36.24 -8.29
N ALA A 207 -32.27 37.50 -8.69
CA ALA A 207 -32.02 38.64 -7.80
C ALA A 207 -33.05 38.72 -6.65
N ILE A 208 -34.32 38.46 -6.96
CA ILE A 208 -35.40 38.46 -5.96
C ILE A 208 -35.24 37.34 -4.92
N ASP A 209 -34.84 36.13 -5.35
CA ASP A 209 -34.60 35.00 -4.46
C ASP A 209 -33.36 35.23 -3.57
N ALA A 210 -32.34 35.88 -4.14
CA ALA A 210 -31.13 36.25 -3.44
C ALA A 210 -31.40 37.28 -2.32
N ILE A 211 -32.15 38.34 -2.61
CA ILE A 211 -32.46 39.41 -1.64
C ILE A 211 -33.40 38.91 -0.54
N ARG A 212 -34.36 38.03 -0.86
CA ARG A 212 -35.24 37.43 0.14
C ARG A 212 -34.50 36.62 1.20
N GLY A 213 -33.22 36.29 0.99
CA GLY A 213 -32.35 35.55 1.93
C GLY A 213 -32.82 34.12 2.22
N THR A 214 -34.02 33.78 1.77
CA THR A 214 -34.63 32.47 1.81
C THR A 214 -34.31 31.81 0.49
N GLN A 215 -33.27 30.97 0.49
CA GLN A 215 -33.48 29.69 -0.19
C GLN A 215 -34.62 29.03 0.57
N SER A 216 -35.86 29.36 0.19
CA SER A 216 -37.00 28.51 0.46
C SER A 216 -36.61 27.19 -0.18
N THR A 217 -36.10 26.26 0.63
CA THR A 217 -36.18 24.86 0.26
C THR A 217 -37.66 24.68 0.00
N THR A 218 -38.06 24.61 -1.27
CA THR A 218 -39.43 24.30 -1.66
C THR A 218 -39.74 22.99 -0.96
N VAL A 219 -40.51 23.09 0.12
CA VAL A 219 -40.81 21.96 0.98
C VAL A 219 -41.65 21.03 0.11
N LYS A 220 -41.02 20.04 -0.51
CA LYS A 220 -41.76 18.92 -1.10
C LYS A 220 -42.51 18.32 0.08
N LYS A 221 -43.85 18.43 0.09
CA LYS A 221 -44.81 17.93 1.10
C LYS A 221 -44.65 16.44 1.47
N LYS A 222 -43.65 15.71 0.97
CA LYS A 222 -43.40 14.30 1.29
C LYS A 222 -43.05 14.15 2.78
N LYS A 223 -44.10 13.89 3.57
CA LYS A 223 -44.19 13.29 4.91
C LYS A 223 -42.89 13.32 5.72
N VAL A 224 -42.78 14.33 6.58
CA VAL A 224 -41.83 14.35 7.69
C VAL A 224 -42.27 13.28 8.70
N ARG A 225 -41.84 12.02 8.51
CA ARG A 225 -42.10 10.93 9.47
C ARG A 225 -41.22 11.12 10.71
N PHE A 226 -41.83 11.05 11.89
CA PHE A 226 -41.13 10.99 13.17
C PHE A 226 -40.48 9.60 13.32
N SER A 227 -39.18 9.55 13.62
CA SER A 227 -38.50 8.27 13.85
C SER A 227 -38.70 7.89 15.31
N LYS A 228 -39.60 6.93 15.57
CA LYS A 228 -39.85 6.42 16.93
C LYS A 228 -38.56 5.96 17.62
N LEU A 229 -37.61 5.41 16.86
CA LEU A 229 -36.31 4.94 17.37
C LEU A 229 -35.43 6.11 17.87
N ILE A 230 -35.33 7.19 17.08
CA ILE A 230 -34.47 8.34 17.44
C ILE A 230 -35.03 9.11 18.62
N ASN A 231 -36.36 9.29 18.68
CA ASN A 231 -36.99 9.94 19.82
C ASN A 231 -36.83 9.10 21.10
N LYS A 232 -36.97 7.77 21.01
CA LYS A 232 -36.76 6.88 22.16
C LYS A 232 -35.31 6.90 22.67
N LEU A 233 -34.32 6.92 21.78
CA LEU A 233 -32.89 6.88 22.15
C LEU A 233 -32.32 8.25 22.56
N PHE A 234 -32.77 9.35 21.94
CA PHE A 234 -32.12 10.66 22.05
C PHE A 234 -33.07 11.80 22.44
N GLY A 235 -34.36 11.51 22.66
CA GLY A 235 -35.39 12.47 23.05
C GLY A 235 -35.77 13.46 21.95
N PHE A 236 -36.47 14.52 22.36
CA PHE A 236 -36.97 15.56 21.47
C PHE A 236 -35.84 16.33 20.76
N GLU A 237 -34.73 16.62 21.45
CA GLU A 237 -33.61 17.33 20.83
C GLU A 237 -32.91 16.50 19.75
N GLY A 238 -32.82 15.17 19.93
CA GLY A 238 -32.29 14.26 18.93
C GLY A 238 -33.17 14.15 17.69
N GLU A 239 -34.49 14.20 17.88
CA GLU A 239 -35.43 14.22 16.76
C GLU A 239 -35.38 15.54 15.97
N LEU A 240 -35.23 16.66 16.67
CA LEU A 240 -35.01 17.97 16.05
C LEU A 240 -33.70 17.99 15.25
N ALA A 241 -32.63 17.40 15.80
CA ALA A 241 -31.35 17.21 15.13
C ALA A 241 -31.48 16.38 13.83
N ASN A 242 -32.13 15.21 13.89
CA ASN A 242 -32.30 14.36 12.70
C ASN A 242 -33.11 15.06 11.59
N LYS A 243 -34.16 15.81 11.96
CA LYS A 243 -34.94 16.60 10.99
C LYS A 243 -34.08 17.68 10.34
N ASN A 244 -33.23 18.36 11.11
CA ASN A 244 -32.32 19.36 10.57
C ASN A 244 -31.29 18.78 9.58
N ILE A 245 -30.78 17.57 9.82
CA ILE A 245 -29.90 16.85 8.87
C ILE A 245 -30.64 16.59 7.55
N THR A 246 -31.89 16.12 7.62
CA THR A 246 -32.68 15.83 6.41
C THR A 246 -33.07 17.11 5.65
N ARG A 247 -33.38 18.21 6.36
CA ARG A 247 -33.74 19.51 5.76
C ARG A 247 -32.57 20.17 5.04
N ASN A 248 -31.37 20.17 5.63
CA ASN A 248 -30.16 20.75 5.02
C ASN A 248 -29.17 19.67 4.53
N SER A 249 -29.71 18.64 3.86
CA SER A 249 -28.92 17.46 3.49
C SER A 249 -27.68 17.77 2.65
N GLN A 250 -27.65 18.87 1.90
CA GLN A 250 -26.51 19.18 1.02
C GLN A 250 -25.24 19.55 1.78
N ASN A 251 -25.34 20.16 2.97
CA ASN A 251 -24.15 20.46 3.78
C ASN A 251 -23.72 19.24 4.60
N PHE A 252 -24.68 18.50 5.16
CA PHE A 252 -24.40 17.27 5.90
C PHE A 252 -23.83 16.15 5.03
N LYS A 253 -24.27 16.01 3.77
CA LYS A 253 -23.68 15.08 2.81
C LYS A 253 -22.20 15.34 2.58
N ALA A 254 -21.78 16.61 2.47
CA ALA A 254 -20.38 16.96 2.27
C ALA A 254 -19.52 16.59 3.49
N THR A 255 -19.98 16.90 4.69
CA THR A 255 -19.31 16.50 5.95
C THR A 255 -19.23 14.98 6.08
N SER A 256 -20.34 14.28 5.83
CA SER A 256 -20.40 12.82 5.90
C SER A 256 -19.44 12.18 4.91
N ILE A 257 -19.37 12.64 3.66
CA ILE A 257 -18.43 12.11 2.66
C ILE A 257 -16.98 12.28 3.13
N SER A 258 -16.63 13.43 3.70
CA SER A 258 -15.25 13.68 4.15
C SER A 258 -14.85 12.82 5.35
N LEU A 259 -15.76 12.65 6.31
CA LEU A 259 -15.58 11.74 7.43
C LEU A 259 -15.47 10.29 6.94
N THR A 260 -16.34 9.87 6.01
CA THR A 260 -16.31 8.53 5.43
C THR A 260 -14.96 8.23 4.80
N VAL A 261 -14.43 9.15 3.98
CA VAL A 261 -13.10 8.95 3.38
C VAL A 261 -12.02 8.83 4.44
N GLY A 262 -12.01 9.71 5.45
CA GLY A 262 -10.99 9.67 6.50
C GLY A 262 -10.99 8.34 7.28
N VAL A 263 -12.19 7.84 7.60
CA VAL A 263 -12.36 6.53 8.25
C VAL A 263 -11.93 5.40 7.32
N THR A 264 -12.36 5.42 6.06
CA THR A 264 -11.96 4.42 5.05
C THR A 264 -10.44 4.35 4.94
N LEU A 265 -9.75 5.48 4.83
CA LEU A 265 -8.29 5.51 4.75
C LEU A 265 -7.64 4.87 5.98
N PHE A 266 -8.10 5.21 7.18
CA PHE A 266 -7.50 4.67 8.41
C PHE A 266 -7.75 3.17 8.59
N VAL A 267 -8.95 2.69 8.23
CA VAL A 267 -9.28 1.26 8.24
C VAL A 267 -8.45 0.52 7.19
N CYS A 268 -8.33 1.06 5.98
CA CYS A 268 -7.50 0.48 4.94
C CYS A 268 -6.04 0.37 5.37
N LEU A 269 -5.46 1.44 5.93
CA LEU A 269 -4.09 1.44 6.46
C LEU A 269 -3.89 0.35 7.50
N GLY A 270 -4.79 0.31 8.50
CA GLY A 270 -4.76 -0.71 9.53
C GLY A 270 -4.84 -2.13 8.98
N GLY A 271 -5.70 -2.31 7.99
CA GLY A 271 -5.81 -3.54 7.24
C GLY A 271 -4.52 -3.93 6.54
N ILE A 272 -3.91 -3.01 5.78
CA ILE A 272 -2.64 -3.23 5.09
C ILE A 272 -1.55 -3.59 6.10
N ILE A 273 -1.45 -2.87 7.23
CA ILE A 273 -0.49 -3.20 8.30
C ILE A 273 -0.74 -4.60 8.86
N SER A 274 -1.99 -4.98 9.13
CA SER A 274 -2.30 -6.33 9.63
C SER A 274 -1.99 -7.44 8.64
N GLN A 275 -2.20 -7.22 7.34
CA GLN A 275 -1.85 -8.19 6.30
C GLN A 275 -0.34 -8.26 6.11
N ALA A 276 0.35 -7.12 6.11
CA ALA A 276 1.80 -7.06 6.01
C ALA A 276 2.48 -7.76 7.18
N ASN A 277 1.99 -7.57 8.42
CA ASN A 277 2.50 -8.33 9.56
C ASN A 277 2.25 -9.83 9.40
N ALA A 278 1.10 -10.26 8.86
CA ALA A 278 0.86 -11.68 8.58
C ALA A 278 1.82 -12.24 7.53
N LEU A 279 2.19 -11.44 6.52
CA LEU A 279 3.20 -11.79 5.52
C LEU A 279 4.60 -11.87 6.14
N MET A 280 4.96 -10.94 7.03
CA MET A 280 6.23 -10.97 7.77
C MET A 280 6.29 -12.20 8.69
N ASP A 281 5.20 -12.48 9.43
CA ASP A 281 5.11 -13.66 10.30
C ASP A 281 5.31 -14.94 9.49
N PHE A 282 4.66 -15.04 8.33
CA PHE A 282 4.81 -16.18 7.40
C PHE A 282 6.24 -16.29 6.87
N ALA A 283 6.84 -15.18 6.43
CA ALA A 283 8.23 -15.17 5.95
C ALA A 283 9.23 -15.58 7.04
N ALA A 284 8.98 -15.25 8.30
CA ALA A 284 9.86 -15.58 9.42
C ALA A 284 9.77 -17.06 9.86
N LEU A 285 8.63 -17.73 9.66
CA LEU A 285 8.44 -19.13 10.06
C LEU A 285 9.29 -20.12 9.24
N SER A 286 9.77 -19.70 8.07
CA SER A 286 10.47 -20.54 7.11
C SER A 286 11.98 -20.66 7.35
N TYR A 287 12.55 -19.95 8.32
CA TYR A 287 14.00 -19.81 8.49
C TYR A 287 14.45 -20.26 9.90
N ASP A 288 15.13 -21.41 9.95
CA ASP A 288 15.99 -21.88 11.06
C ASP A 288 17.12 -20.86 11.28
N GLN A 289 17.59 -20.57 12.51
CA GLN A 289 18.76 -19.70 12.81
C GLN A 289 20.14 -20.23 12.33
N SER A 290 20.17 -21.10 11.32
CA SER A 290 21.40 -21.60 10.69
C SER A 290 22.12 -20.53 9.85
N HIS A 291 23.44 -20.56 9.84
CA HIS A 291 24.26 -19.91 8.83
C HIS A 291 24.17 -20.71 7.53
N ILE A 292 24.03 -19.99 6.41
CA ILE A 292 24.07 -20.53 5.07
C ILE A 292 25.32 -19.99 4.37
N VAL A 293 26.15 -20.93 3.93
CA VAL A 293 27.17 -20.71 2.90
C VAL A 293 26.50 -21.10 1.59
N ASP A 294 26.47 -20.23 0.59
CA ASP A 294 25.73 -20.44 -0.65
C ASP A 294 26.60 -20.18 -1.87
N TYR A 295 26.48 -21.06 -2.86
CA TYR A 295 26.99 -20.88 -4.21
C TYR A 295 25.84 -20.97 -5.19
N THR A 296 25.72 -20.01 -6.09
CA THR A 296 24.71 -20.03 -7.17
C THR A 296 25.33 -19.64 -8.51
N SER A 297 25.21 -20.50 -9.52
CA SER A 297 25.55 -20.16 -10.90
C SER A 297 24.57 -19.13 -11.48
N SER A 298 25.11 -18.14 -12.18
CA SER A 298 24.35 -17.28 -13.08
C SER A 298 23.77 -18.12 -14.22
N ARG A 299 22.61 -17.69 -14.73
CA ARG A 299 21.92 -18.35 -15.83
C ARG A 299 21.60 -17.36 -16.95
N ILE A 300 21.64 -17.86 -18.18
CA ILE A 300 21.08 -17.19 -19.35
C ILE A 300 19.77 -17.89 -19.67
N ARG A 301 18.71 -17.10 -19.90
CA ARG A 301 17.40 -17.60 -20.28
C ARG A 301 17.19 -17.33 -21.77
N LYS A 302 16.80 -18.36 -22.52
CA LYS A 302 16.48 -18.26 -23.94
C LYS A 302 15.26 -19.13 -24.23
N ILE A 303 14.40 -18.73 -25.16
CA ILE A 303 13.35 -19.63 -25.65
C ILE A 303 13.97 -20.56 -26.70
N ASN A 304 13.83 -21.87 -26.50
CA ASN A 304 14.30 -22.87 -27.45
C ASN A 304 13.31 -22.98 -28.62
N GLU A 305 13.81 -22.85 -29.86
CA GLU A 305 12.94 -22.84 -31.06
C GLU A 305 12.32 -24.20 -31.37
N ALA A 306 12.92 -25.31 -30.91
CA ALA A 306 12.46 -26.66 -31.21
C ALA A 306 11.31 -27.11 -30.29
N THR A 307 11.37 -26.75 -29.01
CA THR A 307 10.37 -27.13 -28.00
C THR A 307 9.43 -25.99 -27.62
N GLY A 308 9.82 -24.74 -27.86
CA GLY A 308 9.12 -23.55 -27.39
C GLY A 308 9.33 -23.26 -25.89
N TRP A 309 10.13 -24.06 -25.19
CA TRP A 309 10.36 -23.93 -23.74
C TRP A 309 11.43 -22.89 -23.41
N GLU A 310 11.32 -22.30 -22.21
CA GLU A 310 12.40 -21.50 -21.64
C GLU A 310 13.57 -22.43 -21.26
N GLU A 311 14.68 -22.29 -21.98
CA GLU A 311 15.96 -22.94 -21.74
C GLU A 311 16.80 -22.10 -20.78
N SER A 312 17.19 -22.69 -19.66
CA SER A 312 18.12 -22.10 -18.69
C SER A 312 19.51 -22.70 -18.86
N ILE A 313 20.46 -21.88 -19.31
CA ILE A 313 21.86 -22.28 -19.50
C ILE A 313 22.68 -21.73 -18.33
N TYR A 314 23.28 -22.61 -17.54
CA TYR A 314 24.13 -22.25 -16.41
C TYR A 314 25.56 -21.98 -16.86
N LYS A 315 26.12 -20.84 -16.44
CA LYS A 315 27.48 -20.44 -16.84
C LYS A 315 28.56 -21.27 -16.16
N LYS A 316 28.40 -21.55 -14.86
CA LYS A 316 29.35 -22.31 -14.04
C LYS A 316 28.57 -23.20 -13.08
N PRO A 317 27.97 -24.31 -13.56
CA PRO A 317 27.34 -25.26 -12.65
C PRO A 317 28.38 -25.87 -11.69
N ILE A 318 27.92 -26.36 -10.55
CA ILE A 318 28.75 -26.99 -9.52
C ILE A 318 28.48 -28.50 -9.47
N ASP A 319 29.55 -29.29 -9.49
CA ASP A 319 29.46 -30.74 -9.37
C ASP A 319 29.35 -31.18 -7.89
N SER A 320 28.68 -32.31 -7.65
CA SER A 320 28.52 -32.89 -6.31
C SER A 320 29.85 -33.19 -5.62
N ASP A 321 30.91 -33.53 -6.35
CA ASP A 321 32.24 -33.80 -5.79
C ASP A 321 32.89 -32.52 -5.23
N ILE A 322 32.76 -31.37 -5.92
CA ILE A 322 33.19 -30.06 -5.38
C ILE A 322 32.35 -29.70 -4.16
N GLY A 323 31.04 -29.92 -4.24
CA GLY A 323 30.12 -29.71 -3.11
C GLY A 323 30.54 -30.48 -1.85
N LYS A 324 31.00 -31.73 -2.04
CA LYS A 324 31.54 -32.58 -0.99
C LYS A 324 32.82 -32.03 -0.39
N GLU A 325 33.80 -31.64 -1.20
CA GLU A 325 35.08 -31.11 -0.69
C GLU A 325 34.88 -29.86 0.18
N ILE A 326 34.00 -28.95 -0.25
CA ILE A 326 33.64 -27.76 0.54
C ILE A 326 32.91 -28.16 1.83
N THR A 327 32.02 -29.15 1.77
CA THR A 327 31.33 -29.67 2.97
C THR A 327 32.34 -30.18 4.00
N GLU A 328 33.35 -30.95 3.56
CA GLU A 328 34.39 -31.51 4.42
C GLU A 328 35.24 -30.40 5.07
N LYS A 329 35.66 -29.39 4.30
CA LYS A 329 36.39 -28.23 4.82
C LYS A 329 35.56 -27.42 5.83
N LEU A 330 34.32 -27.08 5.49
CA LEU A 330 33.44 -26.35 6.41
C LEU A 330 33.20 -27.11 7.72
N ALA A 331 33.20 -28.45 7.69
CA ALA A 331 33.06 -29.28 8.88
C ALA A 331 34.30 -29.29 9.79
N GLU A 332 35.48 -28.88 9.30
CA GLU A 332 36.70 -28.76 10.11
C GLU A 332 36.60 -27.62 11.13
N PHE A 333 35.80 -26.58 10.82
CA PHE A 333 35.58 -25.46 11.72
C PHE A 333 34.75 -25.91 12.93
N GLU A 334 35.39 -25.96 14.11
CA GLU A 334 34.77 -26.34 15.39
C GLU A 334 34.08 -27.73 15.39
N GLY A 335 34.33 -28.58 14.38
CA GLY A 335 33.62 -29.85 14.22
C GLY A 335 32.13 -29.70 13.92
N ALA A 336 31.73 -28.59 13.29
CA ALA A 336 30.34 -28.27 13.01
C ALA A 336 29.63 -29.36 12.20
N GLU A 337 28.36 -29.64 12.53
CA GLU A 337 27.53 -30.47 11.69
C GLU A 337 27.05 -29.66 10.48
N VAL A 338 27.56 -30.01 9.30
CA VAL A 338 27.21 -29.38 8.02
C VAL A 338 26.12 -30.20 7.35
N PHE A 339 25.12 -29.51 6.79
CA PHE A 339 24.13 -30.09 5.89
C PHE A 339 24.26 -29.44 4.51
N GLY A 340 24.81 -30.17 3.54
CA GLY A 340 25.02 -29.68 2.17
C GLY A 340 23.88 -30.09 1.24
N ILE A 341 23.35 -29.14 0.48
CA ILE A 341 22.27 -29.34 -0.48
C ILE A 341 22.65 -28.69 -1.81
N GLY A 342 22.73 -29.47 -2.86
CA GLY A 342 22.83 -29.00 -4.23
C GLY A 342 21.49 -29.11 -4.96
N GLY A 343 21.16 -28.16 -5.83
CA GLY A 343 19.87 -28.14 -6.52
C GLY A 343 19.89 -27.58 -7.94
N ASP A 344 19.09 -28.18 -8.81
CA ASP A 344 18.70 -27.68 -10.12
C ASP A 344 17.19 -27.76 -10.26
N THR A 345 16.54 -26.60 -10.31
CA THR A 345 15.07 -26.46 -10.26
C THR A 345 14.44 -26.08 -11.59
N GLN A 346 15.23 -25.93 -12.66
CA GLN A 346 14.75 -25.28 -13.89
C GLN A 346 15.17 -25.96 -15.20
N THR A 347 16.16 -26.83 -15.18
CA THR A 347 16.65 -27.47 -16.41
C THR A 347 15.71 -28.55 -16.92
N TYR A 348 15.04 -29.26 -16.02
CA TYR A 348 14.36 -30.51 -16.33
C TYR A 348 12.83 -30.38 -16.23
N ARG A 349 12.15 -31.07 -17.13
CA ARG A 349 10.73 -31.40 -17.03
C ARG A 349 10.57 -32.90 -16.85
N ALA A 350 9.77 -33.35 -15.89
CA ALA A 350 9.40 -34.77 -15.78
C ALA A 350 8.25 -35.07 -16.74
N ILE A 351 8.44 -36.10 -17.57
CA ILE A 351 7.42 -36.61 -18.49
C ILE A 351 6.66 -37.73 -17.78
N LEU A 352 5.39 -37.49 -17.47
CA LEU A 352 4.54 -38.37 -16.66
C LEU A 352 3.29 -38.81 -17.42
N THR A 353 2.80 -39.99 -17.10
CA THR A 353 1.52 -40.54 -17.59
C THR A 353 0.50 -40.60 -16.46
N ASP A 354 -0.79 -40.73 -16.82
CA ASP A 354 -1.91 -40.85 -15.88
C ASP A 354 -1.76 -41.97 -14.83
N GLU A 355 -1.02 -43.03 -15.18
CA GLU A 355 -0.80 -44.19 -14.32
C GLU A 355 0.11 -43.90 -13.12
N PHE A 356 0.83 -42.78 -13.15
CA PHE A 356 1.74 -42.35 -12.10
C PHE A 356 1.13 -41.33 -11.14
N LEU A 357 -0.04 -40.77 -11.46
CA LEU A 357 -0.63 -39.64 -10.76
C LEU A 357 -1.79 -40.08 -9.86
N THR A 358 -1.85 -39.53 -8.66
CA THR A 358 -3.02 -39.68 -7.78
C THR A 358 -4.20 -38.84 -8.30
N GLU A 359 -5.42 -39.17 -7.88
CA GLU A 359 -6.61 -38.38 -8.25
C GLU A 359 -6.54 -36.95 -7.72
N ASP A 360 -5.95 -36.74 -6.54
CA ASP A 360 -5.72 -35.40 -5.98
C ASP A 360 -4.74 -34.60 -6.86
N MET A 361 -3.68 -35.25 -7.36
CA MET A 361 -2.76 -34.61 -8.30
C MET A 361 -3.46 -34.28 -9.61
N LYS A 362 -4.19 -35.22 -10.22
CA LYS A 362 -4.97 -34.96 -11.44
C LYS A 362 -5.94 -33.79 -11.29
N MET A 363 -6.61 -33.69 -10.14
CA MET A 363 -7.50 -32.57 -9.84
C MET A 363 -6.72 -31.25 -9.74
N LEU A 364 -5.55 -31.23 -9.10
CA LEU A 364 -4.69 -30.05 -9.00
C LEU A 364 -4.18 -29.63 -10.39
N ILE A 365 -3.86 -30.61 -11.23
CA ILE A 365 -3.43 -30.42 -12.62
C ILE A 365 -4.52 -29.73 -13.46
N GLU A 366 -5.78 -30.11 -13.28
CA GLU A 366 -6.90 -29.51 -14.01
C GLU A 366 -7.30 -28.12 -13.49
N THR A 367 -7.00 -27.80 -12.23
CA THR A 367 -7.51 -26.59 -11.54
C THR A 367 -6.51 -25.46 -11.43
N GLU A 368 -5.21 -25.75 -11.43
CA GLU A 368 -4.16 -24.75 -11.38
C GLU A 368 -3.36 -24.69 -12.70
N GLU A 369 -2.88 -23.49 -13.08
CA GLU A 369 -1.86 -23.29 -14.14
C GLU A 369 -0.48 -23.81 -13.69
N VAL A 370 -0.42 -25.02 -13.12
CA VAL A 370 0.83 -25.68 -12.69
C VAL A 370 1.62 -26.21 -13.91
N PHE A 371 0.98 -26.22 -15.10
CA PHE A 371 1.55 -26.66 -16.37
C PHE A 371 1.96 -25.52 -17.28
N ASP A 372 3.06 -25.75 -17.99
CA ASP A 372 3.39 -25.01 -19.20
C ASP A 372 2.47 -25.50 -20.34
N GLU A 373 1.83 -24.60 -21.12
CA GLU A 373 0.72 -24.84 -22.07
C GLU A 373 1.00 -25.84 -23.23
N SER A 374 2.13 -26.54 -23.22
CA SER A 374 2.68 -27.31 -24.35
C SER A 374 2.52 -28.83 -24.26
N ALA A 375 1.81 -29.37 -23.26
CA ALA A 375 1.64 -30.81 -23.08
C ALA A 375 0.70 -31.46 -24.11
N SER A 376 1.08 -32.64 -24.61
CA SER A 376 0.24 -33.49 -25.47
C SER A 376 -0.85 -34.20 -24.64
N PRO A 377 -1.98 -34.65 -25.21
CA PRO A 377 -3.08 -35.28 -24.47
C PRO A 377 -2.74 -36.57 -23.71
N GLU A 378 -1.55 -37.16 -23.94
CA GLU A 378 -1.16 -38.48 -23.40
C GLU A 378 -0.02 -38.40 -22.37
N ASN A 379 0.72 -37.29 -22.29
CA ASN A 379 1.88 -37.13 -21.39
C ASN A 379 1.91 -35.72 -20.79
N TYR A 380 2.06 -35.67 -19.46
CA TYR A 380 2.23 -34.45 -18.68
C TYR A 380 3.71 -34.06 -18.58
N ALA A 381 4.05 -32.82 -18.89
CA ALA A 381 5.38 -32.27 -18.69
C ALA A 381 5.35 -31.28 -17.51
N ILE A 382 5.90 -31.66 -16.36
CA ILE A 382 5.93 -30.81 -15.15
C ILE A 382 7.34 -30.38 -14.80
N THR A 383 7.53 -29.22 -14.17
CA THR A 383 8.86 -28.81 -13.68
C THR A 383 9.43 -29.85 -12.73
N ALA A 384 10.65 -30.30 -13.02
CA ALA A 384 11.38 -31.24 -12.19
C ALA A 384 12.59 -30.58 -11.56
N SER A 385 12.75 -30.79 -10.26
CA SER A 385 13.96 -30.45 -9.51
C SER A 385 14.82 -31.69 -9.35
N ILE A 386 16.12 -31.53 -9.58
CA ILE A 386 17.14 -32.50 -9.16
C ILE A 386 17.84 -31.92 -7.94
N THR A 387 17.81 -32.67 -6.85
CA THR A 387 18.46 -32.33 -5.59
C THR A 387 19.56 -33.34 -5.30
N THR A 388 20.70 -32.89 -4.81
CA THR A 388 21.81 -33.73 -4.34
C THR A 388 22.17 -33.32 -2.92
N LEU A 389 22.63 -34.25 -2.10
CA LEU A 389 22.99 -34.01 -0.71
C LEU A 389 24.46 -34.33 -0.47
N ASP A 390 25.04 -33.78 0.58
CA ASP A 390 26.36 -34.24 1.00
C ASP A 390 26.34 -35.73 1.37
N GLN A 391 27.48 -36.40 1.19
CA GLN A 391 27.56 -37.85 1.29
C GLN A 391 27.14 -38.39 2.67
N LYS A 392 27.41 -37.65 3.75
CA LYS A 392 27.10 -38.07 5.11
C LYS A 392 25.59 -37.99 5.36
N ASN A 393 24.95 -36.89 5.00
CA ASN A 393 23.51 -36.71 5.21
C ASN A 393 22.66 -37.49 4.19
N TYR A 394 23.14 -37.65 2.96
CA TYR A 394 22.53 -38.56 1.99
C TYR A 394 22.52 -40.01 2.49
N LYS A 395 23.65 -40.50 3.02
CA LYS A 395 23.71 -41.86 3.59
C LYS A 395 22.77 -42.01 4.78
N LYS A 396 22.72 -41.03 5.70
CA LYS A 396 21.75 -41.04 6.80
C LYS A 396 20.30 -41.12 6.29
N LEU A 397 19.97 -40.39 5.22
CA LEU A 397 18.64 -40.43 4.60
C LEU A 397 18.34 -41.81 4.01
N CYS A 398 19.27 -42.39 3.24
CA CYS A 398 19.14 -43.74 2.70
C CYS A 398 18.97 -44.80 3.79
N ASP A 399 19.78 -44.73 4.86
CA ASP A 399 19.71 -45.64 6.01
C ASP A 399 18.36 -45.53 6.74
N ALA A 400 17.81 -44.32 6.86
CA ALA A 400 16.50 -44.07 7.49
C ALA A 400 15.32 -44.63 6.67
N ILE A 401 15.41 -44.58 5.34
CA ILE A 401 14.39 -45.12 4.43
C ILE A 401 14.58 -46.64 4.23
N GLY A 402 15.80 -47.16 4.43
CA GLY A 402 16.14 -48.56 4.23
C GLY A 402 16.53 -48.90 2.78
N VAL A 403 17.12 -47.95 2.04
CA VAL A 403 17.57 -48.14 0.65
C VAL A 403 19.09 -48.03 0.50
N PRO A 404 19.69 -48.62 -0.56
CA PRO A 404 21.11 -48.46 -0.85
C PRO A 404 21.55 -47.00 -1.01
N ALA A 405 22.80 -46.69 -0.63
CA ALA A 405 23.39 -45.35 -0.71
C ALA A 405 23.72 -44.85 -2.14
N ASN A 406 23.06 -45.39 -3.16
CA ASN A 406 23.16 -44.94 -4.56
C ASN A 406 21.77 -44.90 -5.22
N SER A 407 20.72 -44.84 -4.40
CA SER A 407 19.31 -44.93 -4.81
C SER A 407 18.69 -43.57 -5.05
N ASN A 408 17.96 -43.38 -6.14
CA ASN A 408 17.23 -42.11 -6.34
C ASN A 408 15.95 -42.11 -5.51
N ILE A 409 15.70 -41.02 -4.79
CA ILE A 409 14.59 -40.89 -3.85
C ILE A 409 13.67 -39.77 -4.33
N LEU A 410 12.40 -40.08 -4.55
CA LEU A 410 11.38 -39.10 -4.93
C LEU A 410 10.74 -38.49 -3.67
N ILE A 411 10.69 -37.15 -3.59
CA ILE A 411 9.91 -36.47 -2.55
C ILE A 411 8.44 -36.48 -2.97
N ASN A 412 7.64 -37.34 -2.35
CA ASN A 412 6.24 -37.57 -2.67
C ASN A 412 5.32 -36.81 -1.71
N SER A 413 5.46 -35.50 -1.68
CA SER A 413 4.61 -34.58 -0.92
C SER A 413 4.57 -33.26 -1.67
N LEU A 414 3.39 -32.77 -2.03
CA LEU A 414 3.24 -31.47 -2.69
C LEU A 414 2.40 -30.54 -1.82
N GLY A 415 3.03 -29.45 -1.38
CA GLY A 415 2.35 -28.35 -0.69
C GLY A 415 1.84 -27.33 -1.71
N TYR A 416 0.59 -26.90 -1.58
CA TYR A 416 0.01 -25.85 -2.43
C TYR A 416 -0.87 -24.90 -1.62
N ASN A 417 -1.12 -23.72 -2.19
CA ASN A 417 -1.90 -22.67 -1.55
C ASN A 417 -3.35 -22.69 -2.05
N ASP A 418 -4.27 -23.21 -1.22
CA ASP A 418 -5.70 -23.15 -1.47
C ASP A 418 -6.30 -21.85 -0.91
N TYR A 419 -6.12 -20.75 -1.66
CA TYR A 419 -6.67 -19.42 -1.36
C TYR A 419 -6.46 -18.93 0.08
N GLY A 420 -5.26 -19.11 0.62
CA GLY A 420 -4.88 -18.70 1.97
C GLY A 420 -4.78 -19.84 2.97
N TYR A 421 -5.13 -21.07 2.56
CA TYR A 421 -4.91 -22.29 3.34
C TYR A 421 -3.78 -23.09 2.73
N GLU A 422 -2.80 -23.44 3.57
CA GLU A 422 -1.76 -24.37 3.18
C GLU A 422 -2.34 -25.80 3.19
N LYS A 423 -2.22 -26.51 2.07
CA LYS A 423 -2.65 -27.91 1.91
C LYS A 423 -1.54 -28.76 1.33
N TYR A 424 -1.55 -30.05 1.67
CA TYR A 424 -0.58 -31.02 1.19
C TYR A 424 -1.29 -32.22 0.58
N ILE A 425 -0.76 -32.71 -0.54
CA ILE A 425 -1.21 -33.93 -1.20
C ILE A 425 -0.04 -34.88 -1.43
N ILE A 426 -0.35 -36.14 -1.69
CA ILE A 426 0.61 -37.14 -2.19
C ILE A 426 0.44 -37.18 -3.71
N PRO A 427 1.36 -36.60 -4.50
CA PRO A 427 1.14 -36.42 -5.93
C PRO A 427 1.29 -37.70 -6.77
N TYR A 428 2.15 -38.64 -6.35
CA TYR A 428 2.56 -39.77 -7.19
C TYR A 428 2.22 -41.14 -6.58
N LEU A 429 1.88 -42.10 -7.43
CA LEU A 429 1.60 -43.49 -7.06
C LEU A 429 2.87 -44.34 -6.95
N GLU A 430 2.92 -45.29 -6.01
CA GLU A 430 4.06 -46.21 -5.78
C GLU A 430 4.43 -47.11 -6.98
N THR A 431 3.54 -47.17 -7.98
CA THR A 431 3.73 -47.84 -9.26
C THR A 431 4.80 -47.17 -10.12
N MET A 432 5.11 -45.88 -9.89
CA MET A 432 6.18 -45.18 -10.58
C MET A 432 7.54 -45.78 -10.20
N LYS A 433 8.17 -46.49 -11.14
CA LYS A 433 9.51 -47.08 -10.98
C LYS A 433 10.59 -46.41 -11.81
N ASP A 434 10.22 -45.79 -12.92
CA ASP A 434 11.14 -45.06 -13.79
C ASP A 434 10.48 -43.75 -14.21
N VAL A 435 11.26 -42.67 -14.28
CA VAL A 435 10.82 -41.36 -14.75
C VAL A 435 11.79 -40.83 -15.80
N THR A 436 11.25 -40.26 -16.87
CA THR A 436 12.07 -39.61 -17.90
C THR A 436 12.06 -38.10 -17.70
N LEU A 437 13.23 -37.53 -17.49
CA LEU A 437 13.43 -36.09 -17.43
C LEU A 437 13.88 -35.58 -18.80
N GLN A 438 13.26 -34.51 -19.29
CA GLN A 438 13.55 -33.87 -20.56
C GLN A 438 14.04 -32.44 -20.36
N LYS A 439 15.06 -32.03 -21.12
CA LYS A 439 15.53 -30.64 -21.19
C LYS A 439 14.84 -29.88 -22.32
N ALA A 440 14.96 -28.55 -22.31
CA ALA A 440 14.43 -27.68 -23.35
C ALA A 440 15.02 -27.92 -24.75
N ASP A 441 16.23 -28.48 -24.86
CA ASP A 441 16.84 -28.88 -26.13
C ASP A 441 16.29 -30.21 -26.69
N GLY A 442 15.38 -30.87 -25.96
CA GLY A 442 14.78 -32.15 -26.31
C GLY A 442 15.56 -33.36 -25.81
N SER A 443 16.75 -33.20 -25.24
CA SER A 443 17.52 -34.29 -24.65
C SER A 443 16.80 -34.89 -23.44
N THR A 444 16.84 -36.22 -23.32
CA THR A 444 16.15 -36.95 -22.26
C THR A 444 17.11 -37.81 -21.43
N LYS A 445 16.80 -37.98 -20.15
CA LYS A 445 17.51 -38.86 -19.23
C LYS A 445 16.52 -39.56 -18.31
N THR A 446 16.58 -40.89 -18.27
CA THR A 446 15.70 -41.71 -17.43
C THR A 446 16.37 -42.01 -16.09
N TYR A 447 15.63 -41.87 -15.00
CA TYR A 447 16.04 -42.20 -13.64
C TYR A 447 15.09 -43.25 -13.06
N SER A 448 15.63 -44.24 -12.33
CA SER A 448 14.81 -45.14 -11.51
C SER A 448 14.32 -44.40 -10.26
N VAL A 449 13.13 -44.72 -9.77
CA VAL A 449 12.57 -44.25 -8.50
C VAL A 449 12.65 -45.41 -7.51
N ASP A 450 13.70 -45.42 -6.70
CA ASP A 450 14.03 -46.55 -5.83
C ASP A 450 13.29 -46.46 -4.48
N ALA A 451 12.98 -45.24 -4.04
CA ALA A 451 12.12 -44.98 -2.89
C ALA A 451 11.34 -43.67 -3.01
N MET A 452 10.25 -43.57 -2.24
CA MET A 452 9.49 -42.35 -2.04
C MET A 452 9.57 -41.93 -0.57
N ILE A 453 9.78 -40.64 -0.33
CA ILE A 453 9.73 -40.05 1.00
C ILE A 453 8.53 -39.11 1.13
N TYR A 454 7.91 -39.13 2.30
CA TYR A 454 6.76 -38.30 2.63
C TYR A 454 7.14 -37.24 3.67
N ARG A 455 6.32 -36.19 3.77
CA ARG A 455 6.62 -35.01 4.59
C ARG A 455 7.05 -35.32 6.02
N ASP A 456 6.34 -36.22 6.71
CA ASP A 456 6.59 -36.53 8.12
C ASP A 456 8.01 -37.09 8.38
N ASN A 457 8.65 -37.64 7.35
CA ASN A 457 9.99 -38.22 7.42
C ASN A 457 11.06 -37.34 6.76
N LEU A 458 10.67 -36.18 6.20
CA LEU A 458 11.57 -35.30 5.46
C LEU A 458 12.51 -34.56 6.42
N PRO A 459 13.82 -34.48 6.13
CA PRO A 459 14.73 -33.59 6.85
C PRO A 459 14.20 -32.15 6.79
N LYS A 460 14.30 -31.39 7.90
CA LYS A 460 13.80 -30.01 7.98
C LYS A 460 14.39 -29.08 6.91
N GLN A 461 15.65 -29.29 6.55
CA GLN A 461 16.34 -28.51 5.52
C GLN A 461 15.77 -28.78 4.11
N LEU A 462 15.11 -29.92 3.93
CA LEU A 462 14.36 -30.28 2.72
C LEU A 462 12.87 -29.94 2.81
N ASP A 463 12.33 -29.61 3.99
CA ASP A 463 10.93 -29.17 4.20
C ASP A 463 10.78 -27.69 3.84
N HIS A 464 11.17 -27.35 2.60
CA HIS A 464 10.81 -26.09 1.98
C HIS A 464 9.43 -26.23 1.34
N ILE A 465 8.70 -25.11 1.25
CA ILE A 465 7.44 -25.07 0.50
C ILE A 465 7.80 -25.40 -0.95
N ASN A 466 7.46 -26.63 -1.37
CA ASN A 466 7.86 -27.20 -2.66
C ASN A 466 7.54 -26.24 -3.81
N ALA A 467 8.58 -25.55 -4.29
CA ALA A 467 8.46 -24.60 -5.39
C ALA A 467 8.18 -25.30 -6.72
N ASN A 468 8.44 -26.61 -6.79
CA ASN A 468 8.27 -27.44 -7.97
C ASN A 468 7.48 -28.72 -7.63
N PRO A 469 6.60 -29.17 -8.53
CA PRO A 469 5.73 -30.32 -8.30
C PRO A 469 6.46 -31.66 -8.29
N PHE A 470 7.61 -31.78 -8.97
CA PHE A 470 8.42 -33.00 -9.01
C PHE A 470 9.82 -32.74 -8.46
N GLU A 471 10.25 -33.50 -7.46
CA GLU A 471 11.58 -33.37 -6.87
C GLU A 471 12.23 -34.72 -6.62
N LEU A 472 13.38 -34.93 -7.26
CA LEU A 472 14.15 -36.16 -7.21
C LEU A 472 15.50 -35.91 -6.55
N ILE A 473 15.75 -36.60 -5.45
CA ILE A 473 17.06 -36.65 -4.80
C ILE A 473 17.89 -37.71 -5.49
N VAL A 474 19.04 -37.32 -6.03
CA VAL A 474 19.99 -38.20 -6.71
C VAL A 474 21.33 -38.19 -5.96
N PRO A 475 22.11 -39.30 -6.00
CA PRO A 475 23.38 -39.39 -5.29
C PRO A 475 24.44 -38.42 -5.81
N ARG A 476 24.41 -38.11 -7.12
CA ARG A 476 25.35 -37.22 -7.80
C ARG A 476 24.68 -36.50 -8.95
N ALA A 477 24.88 -35.19 -9.00
CA ALA A 477 24.47 -34.33 -10.09
C ALA A 477 25.38 -33.10 -10.21
N GLU A 478 25.45 -32.59 -11.44
CA GLU A 478 25.89 -31.24 -11.73
C GLU A 478 24.67 -30.31 -11.60
N VAL A 479 24.75 -29.35 -10.67
CA VAL A 479 23.61 -28.55 -10.22
C VAL A 479 23.87 -27.05 -10.32
N ARG A 480 22.81 -26.25 -10.25
CA ARG A 480 22.90 -24.80 -10.39
C ARG A 480 23.46 -24.13 -9.14
N TYR A 481 22.99 -24.55 -7.98
CA TYR A 481 23.36 -23.99 -6.70
C TYR A 481 23.74 -25.09 -5.72
N TYR A 482 24.52 -24.71 -4.72
CA TYR A 482 24.86 -25.56 -3.58
C TYR A 482 24.89 -24.70 -2.33
N SER A 483 24.13 -25.10 -1.32
CA SER A 483 23.98 -24.39 -0.05
C SER A 483 24.37 -25.31 1.10
N TRP A 484 25.18 -24.81 2.02
CA TRP A 484 25.60 -25.51 3.23
C TRP A 484 24.96 -24.84 4.45
N TYR A 485 24.22 -25.60 5.24
CA TYR A 485 23.55 -25.16 6.45
C TYR A 485 24.34 -25.60 7.68
N LEU A 486 24.67 -24.66 8.56
CA LEU A 486 25.49 -24.88 9.75
C LEU A 486 25.04 -24.01 10.93
N SER A 487 25.37 -24.40 12.14
CA SER A 487 25.15 -23.58 13.35
C SER A 487 26.47 -23.46 14.15
N PRO A 488 27.41 -22.59 13.70
CA PRO A 488 28.69 -22.40 14.39
C PRO A 488 28.51 -21.75 15.77
N VAL A 489 29.42 -22.00 16.71
CA VAL A 489 29.38 -21.36 18.03
C VAL A 489 29.92 -19.93 17.95
N ASN A 490 30.98 -19.72 17.16
CA ASN A 490 31.55 -18.41 16.88
C ASN A 490 31.19 -17.91 15.47
N GLU A 491 30.14 -17.10 15.37
CA GLU A 491 29.59 -16.64 14.09
C GLU A 491 30.55 -15.74 13.28
N GLU A 492 31.23 -14.79 13.92
CA GLU A 492 32.12 -13.85 13.22
C GLU A 492 33.34 -14.57 12.63
N ALA A 493 34.00 -15.41 13.44
CA ALA A 493 35.14 -16.19 12.97
C ALA A 493 34.72 -17.21 11.90
N PHE A 494 33.52 -17.78 12.00
CA PHE A 494 32.98 -18.68 10.99
C PHE A 494 32.75 -17.96 9.66
N LYS A 495 32.19 -16.74 9.67
CA LYS A 495 31.98 -15.96 8.45
C LYS A 495 33.30 -15.77 7.70
N GLU A 496 34.35 -15.31 8.37
CA GLU A 496 35.68 -15.13 7.77
C GLU A 496 36.24 -16.45 7.21
N TYR A 497 36.14 -17.54 7.98
CA TYR A 497 36.60 -18.86 7.54
C TYR A 497 35.84 -19.37 6.31
N ALA A 498 34.51 -19.27 6.32
CA ALA A 498 33.66 -19.70 5.22
C ALA A 498 33.93 -18.90 3.93
N TRP A 499 34.20 -17.59 4.05
CA TRP A 499 34.62 -16.77 2.92
C TRP A 499 35.95 -17.24 2.34
N GLN A 500 36.96 -17.53 3.16
CA GLN A 500 38.24 -18.07 2.71
C GLN A 500 38.09 -19.42 2.00
N VAL A 501 37.22 -20.30 2.53
CA VAL A 501 36.91 -21.58 1.88
C VAL A 501 36.28 -21.33 0.52
N LEU A 502 35.27 -20.48 0.40
CA LEU A 502 34.65 -20.20 -0.91
C LEU A 502 35.62 -19.55 -1.90
N GLU A 503 36.49 -18.66 -1.46
CA GLU A 503 37.47 -17.97 -2.30
C GLU A 503 38.51 -18.92 -2.90
N GLU A 504 38.89 -19.98 -2.18
CA GLU A 504 39.80 -21.03 -2.69
C GLU A 504 39.22 -21.77 -3.90
N TYR A 505 37.91 -22.03 -3.91
CA TYR A 505 37.22 -22.75 -5.00
C TYR A 505 36.67 -21.81 -6.07
N PHE A 506 36.26 -20.62 -5.66
CA PHE A 506 35.55 -19.64 -6.46
C PHE A 506 36.18 -18.25 -6.29
N PRO A 507 37.41 -18.06 -6.80
CA PRO A 507 38.11 -16.78 -6.67
C PRO A 507 37.31 -15.69 -7.38
N THR A 508 37.05 -14.60 -6.67
CA THR A 508 36.29 -13.44 -7.15
C THR A 508 37.24 -12.25 -7.27
N ASP A 509 37.20 -11.52 -8.37
CA ASP A 509 37.93 -10.26 -8.55
C ASP A 509 37.21 -9.14 -7.77
N GLU A 510 37.93 -8.49 -6.85
CA GLU A 510 37.40 -7.42 -5.97
C GLU A 510 36.79 -6.25 -6.77
N ASP A 511 37.28 -6.03 -8.00
CA ASP A 511 36.83 -4.93 -8.87
C ASP A 511 35.71 -5.33 -9.87
N SER A 512 35.27 -6.60 -9.89
CA SER A 512 34.26 -7.08 -10.86
C SER A 512 32.84 -6.63 -10.52
N GLU A 513 32.05 -6.24 -11.53
CA GLU A 513 30.64 -5.90 -11.32
C GLU A 513 29.78 -7.16 -11.04
N TYR A 514 28.68 -6.98 -10.31
CA TYR A 514 27.79 -8.09 -9.91
C TYR A 514 27.38 -8.99 -11.09
N MET A 515 27.65 -10.30 -10.95
CA MET A 515 27.39 -11.39 -11.92
C MET A 515 28.25 -11.39 -13.19
N GLU A 516 29.28 -10.56 -13.32
CA GLU A 516 30.21 -10.63 -14.47
C GLU A 516 30.88 -12.00 -14.57
N GLU A 517 31.31 -12.55 -13.44
CA GLU A 517 32.03 -13.83 -13.36
C GLU A 517 31.17 -15.07 -13.62
N GLY A 518 29.85 -14.90 -13.69
CA GLY A 518 28.89 -15.95 -14.01
C GLY A 518 28.47 -16.83 -12.84
N PHE A 519 28.77 -16.46 -11.59
CA PHE A 519 28.27 -17.10 -10.37
C PHE A 519 28.18 -16.08 -9.23
N SER A 520 27.64 -16.47 -8.08
CA SER A 520 27.68 -15.70 -6.83
C SER A 520 27.86 -16.60 -5.62
N THR A 521 28.77 -16.23 -4.73
CA THR A 521 29.01 -16.83 -3.42
C THR A 521 28.48 -15.92 -2.31
N ARG A 522 27.91 -16.49 -1.24
CA ARG A 522 27.32 -15.73 -0.13
C ARG A 522 27.52 -16.47 1.18
N VAL A 523 27.73 -15.72 2.26
CA VAL A 523 27.71 -16.26 3.63
C VAL A 523 26.80 -15.37 4.46
N TYR A 524 25.65 -15.90 4.88
CA TYR A 524 24.64 -15.12 5.59
C TYR A 524 23.92 -15.97 6.64
N ARG A 525 23.32 -15.31 7.63
CA ARG A 525 22.40 -15.98 8.56
C ARG A 525 20.99 -15.84 8.00
N THR A 526 20.24 -16.92 8.01
CA THR A 526 18.85 -17.01 7.52
C THR A 526 17.88 -16.00 8.11
N ASP A 527 18.03 -15.63 9.39
CA ASP A 527 17.21 -14.60 10.04
C ASP A 527 17.56 -13.19 9.53
N GLU A 528 18.79 -12.95 9.07
CA GLU A 528 19.17 -11.70 8.38
C GLU A 528 18.37 -11.55 7.08
N TYR A 529 18.09 -12.63 6.35
CA TYR A 529 17.22 -12.61 5.15
C TYR A 529 15.79 -12.19 5.48
N SER A 530 15.24 -12.80 6.55
CA SER A 530 13.90 -12.45 7.07
C SER A 530 13.86 -10.99 7.50
N GLN A 531 14.93 -10.48 8.14
CA GLN A 531 15.05 -9.08 8.52
C GLN A 531 15.05 -8.16 7.29
N VAL A 532 15.79 -8.46 6.22
CA VAL A 532 15.80 -7.64 4.99
C VAL A 532 14.39 -7.51 4.40
N MET A 533 13.68 -8.63 4.26
CA MET A 533 12.32 -8.67 3.72
C MET A 533 11.36 -7.87 4.60
N ASN A 534 11.48 -8.03 5.93
CA ASN A 534 10.67 -7.30 6.90
C ASN A 534 10.94 -5.78 6.82
N VAL A 535 12.20 -5.36 6.72
CA VAL A 535 12.55 -3.94 6.62
C VAL A 535 11.95 -3.32 5.35
N ALA A 536 12.03 -3.99 4.19
CA ALA A 536 11.43 -3.49 2.95
C ALA A 536 9.90 -3.29 3.08
N ILE A 537 9.21 -4.27 3.68
CA ILE A 537 7.76 -4.18 3.93
C ILE A 537 7.47 -3.05 4.94
N VAL A 538 8.26 -2.92 6.02
CA VAL A 538 8.12 -1.84 7.01
C VAL A 538 8.27 -0.46 6.37
N ILE A 539 9.25 -0.26 5.49
CA ILE A 539 9.44 1.02 4.77
C ILE A 539 8.21 1.36 3.94
N PHE A 540 7.71 0.39 3.17
CA PHE A 540 6.50 0.58 2.38
C PHE A 540 5.29 0.98 3.25
N LEU A 541 5.13 0.33 4.41
CA LEU A 541 4.08 0.65 5.38
C LEU A 541 4.24 2.06 5.97
N ILE A 542 5.43 2.46 6.38
CA ILE A 542 5.70 3.80 6.94
C ILE A 542 5.40 4.87 5.89
N PHE A 543 5.83 4.67 4.64
CA PHE A 543 5.58 5.59 3.55
C PHE A 543 4.08 5.80 3.31
N ILE A 544 3.33 4.70 3.16
CA ILE A 544 1.88 4.75 2.95
C ILE A 544 1.15 5.34 4.17
N SER A 545 1.58 4.99 5.38
CA SER A 545 0.99 5.50 6.63
C SER A 545 1.19 7.00 6.77
N SER A 546 2.39 7.49 6.49
CA SER A 546 2.72 8.92 6.51
C SER A 546 1.84 9.71 5.54
N PHE A 547 1.66 9.17 4.33
CA PHE A 547 0.83 9.80 3.31
C PHE A 547 -0.65 9.87 3.71
N ALA A 548 -1.16 8.79 4.29
CA ALA A 548 -2.55 8.72 4.69
C ALA A 548 -2.88 9.58 5.93
N VAL A 549 -1.93 9.76 6.86
CA VAL A 549 -2.07 10.75 7.95
C VAL A 549 -2.22 12.17 7.38
N LEU A 550 -1.43 12.51 6.36
CA LEU A 550 -1.54 13.82 5.70
C LEU A 550 -2.88 14.01 4.97
N LEU A 551 -3.38 12.97 4.27
CA LEU A 551 -4.72 12.99 3.68
C LEU A 551 -5.82 13.17 4.74
N MET A 552 -5.66 12.54 5.91
CA MET A 552 -6.58 12.70 7.03
C MET A 552 -6.62 14.15 7.54
N LEU A 553 -5.47 14.83 7.60
CA LEU A 553 -5.36 16.23 8.03
C LEU A 553 -6.11 17.19 7.07
N ILE A 554 -6.05 16.92 5.76
CA ILE A 554 -6.87 17.62 4.75
C ILE A 554 -8.37 17.39 5.03
N GLY A 555 -8.75 16.14 5.34
CA GLY A 555 -10.12 15.78 5.74
C GLY A 555 -10.61 16.54 6.98
N PHE A 556 -9.77 16.65 8.02
CA PHE A 556 -10.08 17.40 9.24
C PHE A 556 -10.31 18.88 8.98
N THR A 557 -9.50 19.50 8.13
CA THR A 557 -9.69 20.91 7.74
C THR A 557 -11.07 21.13 7.11
N ASN A 558 -11.55 20.16 6.33
CA ASN A 558 -12.91 20.24 5.77
C ASN A 558 -14.00 20.07 6.85
N ILE A 559 -13.80 19.16 7.80
CA ILE A 559 -14.75 18.94 8.90
C ILE A 559 -14.90 20.21 9.72
N ILE A 560 -13.77 20.84 10.12
CA ILE A 560 -13.76 22.11 10.87
C ILE A 560 -14.52 23.18 10.09
N SER A 561 -14.13 23.42 8.83
CA SER A 561 -14.75 24.47 8.02
C SER A 561 -16.25 24.25 7.79
N THR A 562 -16.69 22.99 7.64
CA THR A 562 -18.12 22.69 7.45
C THR A 562 -18.93 22.80 8.73
N LEU A 563 -18.48 22.21 9.84
CA LEU A 563 -19.19 22.21 11.12
C LEU A 563 -19.34 23.62 11.66
N VAL A 564 -18.23 24.37 11.69
CA VAL A 564 -18.21 25.77 12.13
C VAL A 564 -19.14 26.61 11.25
N SER A 565 -19.09 26.43 9.93
CA SER A 565 -19.98 27.16 9.03
C SER A 565 -21.46 26.81 9.24
N ASN A 566 -21.81 25.54 9.42
CA ASN A 566 -23.21 25.12 9.62
C ASN A 566 -23.81 25.74 10.89
N VAL A 567 -23.02 25.83 11.96
CA VAL A 567 -23.43 26.48 13.20
C VAL A 567 -23.63 27.99 13.00
N PHE A 568 -22.69 28.68 12.34
CA PHE A 568 -22.82 30.12 12.11
C PHE A 568 -23.95 30.49 11.15
N MET A 569 -24.19 29.70 10.10
CA MET A 569 -25.30 29.94 9.16
C MET A 569 -26.69 29.84 9.81
N ARG A 570 -26.79 29.17 10.96
CA ARG A 570 -28.03 28.93 11.69
C ARG A 570 -28.19 29.77 12.95
N ALA A 571 -27.30 30.73 13.17
CA ALA A 571 -27.36 31.61 14.34
C ALA A 571 -28.75 32.27 14.54
N ASP A 572 -29.38 32.71 13.44
CA ASP A 572 -30.72 33.30 13.46
C ASP A 572 -31.81 32.29 13.86
N GLU A 573 -31.74 31.06 13.34
CA GLU A 573 -32.68 29.99 13.71
C GLU A 573 -32.57 29.67 15.20
N PHE A 574 -31.34 29.68 15.75
CA PHE A 574 -31.10 29.44 17.17
C PHE A 574 -31.61 30.58 18.05
N ALA A 575 -31.52 31.82 17.57
CA ALA A 575 -32.10 32.97 18.26
C ALA A 575 -33.62 32.83 18.35
N ILE A 576 -34.30 32.45 17.25
CA ILE A 576 -35.76 32.18 17.25
C ILE A 576 -36.11 31.04 18.21
N LEU A 577 -35.39 29.92 18.15
CA LEU A 577 -35.65 28.78 19.04
C LEU A 577 -35.46 29.14 20.52
N ARG A 578 -34.46 29.96 20.84
CA ARG A 578 -34.26 30.50 22.20
C ARG A 578 -35.41 31.42 22.62
N SER A 579 -35.91 32.28 21.73
CA SER A 579 -37.07 33.13 21.99
C SER A 579 -38.37 32.34 22.20
N LEU A 580 -38.47 31.13 21.63
CA LEU A 580 -39.57 30.19 21.85
C LEU A 580 -39.42 29.34 23.13
N GLY A 581 -38.41 29.62 23.96
CA GLY A 581 -38.21 28.94 25.25
C GLY A 581 -37.20 27.80 25.24
N MET A 582 -36.48 27.55 24.15
CA MET A 582 -35.45 26.51 24.12
C MET A 582 -34.25 26.92 24.99
N THR A 583 -33.93 26.10 26.00
CA THR A 583 -32.82 26.37 26.91
C THR A 583 -31.47 26.29 26.20
N PRO A 584 -30.43 27.02 26.66
CA PRO A 584 -29.06 26.89 26.13
C PRO A 584 -28.52 25.46 26.16
N GLY A 585 -28.90 24.67 27.19
CA GLY A 585 -28.59 23.25 27.30
C GLY A 585 -29.27 22.42 26.22
N GLY A 586 -30.56 22.65 25.95
CA GLY A 586 -31.31 22.00 24.88
C GLY A 586 -30.71 22.27 23.49
N LEU A 587 -30.30 23.53 23.23
CA LEU A 587 -29.60 23.88 21.99
C LEU A 587 -28.27 23.12 21.84
N THR A 588 -27.49 23.05 22.92
CA THR A 588 -26.21 22.35 22.94
C THR A 588 -26.42 20.86 22.66
N LYS A 589 -27.38 20.24 23.34
CA LYS A 589 -27.75 18.83 23.15
C LYS A 589 -28.19 18.54 21.71
N MET A 590 -29.02 19.41 21.12
CA MET A 590 -29.44 19.28 19.72
C MET A 590 -28.23 19.30 18.76
N LEU A 591 -27.33 20.26 18.90
CA LEU A 591 -26.16 20.39 18.03
C LEU A 591 -25.15 19.25 18.19
N THR A 592 -24.96 18.78 19.42
CA THR A 592 -24.14 17.58 19.68
C THR A 592 -24.76 16.34 19.05
N MET A 593 -26.08 16.17 19.13
CA MET A 593 -26.76 15.03 18.48
C MET A 593 -26.73 15.12 16.96
N GLU A 594 -26.82 16.33 16.39
CA GLU A 594 -26.70 16.53 14.94
C GLU A 594 -25.32 16.08 14.43
N SER A 595 -24.27 16.44 15.18
CA SER A 595 -22.89 16.07 14.85
C SER A 595 -22.65 14.57 15.04
N PHE A 596 -23.19 14.00 16.13
CA PHE A 596 -23.11 12.56 16.41
C PHE A 596 -23.78 11.74 15.32
N LEU A 597 -25.04 12.01 14.98
CA LEU A 597 -25.78 11.27 13.94
C LEU A 597 -25.13 11.35 12.55
N CYS A 598 -24.55 12.50 12.20
CA CYS A 598 -23.79 12.66 10.96
C CYS A 598 -22.53 11.80 10.97
N THR A 599 -21.79 11.82 12.08
CA THR A 599 -20.54 11.08 12.25
C THR A 599 -20.80 9.58 12.24
N THR A 600 -21.79 9.08 12.98
CA THR A 600 -22.14 7.66 13.00
C THR A 600 -22.46 7.12 11.60
N LYS A 601 -23.20 7.86 10.77
CA LYS A 601 -23.45 7.45 9.38
C LYS A 601 -22.15 7.36 8.57
N ALA A 602 -21.26 8.32 8.76
CA ALA A 602 -19.98 8.34 8.08
C ALA A 602 -19.06 7.20 8.51
N LEU A 603 -19.04 6.86 9.82
CA LEU A 603 -18.30 5.72 10.36
C LEU A 603 -18.81 4.41 9.78
N ILE A 604 -20.12 4.17 9.74
CA ILE A 604 -20.71 2.93 9.20
C ILE A 604 -20.28 2.74 7.74
N ILE A 605 -20.49 3.76 6.90
CA ILE A 605 -20.12 3.68 5.48
C ILE A 605 -18.60 3.56 5.32
N GLY A 606 -17.84 4.30 6.13
CA GLY A 606 -16.38 4.32 6.07
C GLY A 606 -15.75 2.98 6.42
N ASN A 607 -16.27 2.32 7.46
CA ASN A 607 -15.84 0.99 7.89
C ASN A 607 -16.21 -0.08 6.87
N ILE A 608 -17.42 -0.05 6.30
CA ILE A 608 -17.82 -0.99 5.24
C ILE A 608 -16.87 -0.87 4.05
N ILE A 609 -16.67 0.34 3.53
CA ILE A 609 -15.78 0.55 2.37
C ILE A 609 -14.33 0.19 2.73
N GLY A 610 -13.87 0.55 3.93
CA GLY A 610 -12.50 0.27 4.39
C GLY A 610 -12.21 -1.22 4.48
N VAL A 611 -13.07 -1.97 5.16
CA VAL A 611 -12.94 -3.44 5.30
C VAL A 611 -13.07 -4.12 3.93
N SER A 612 -14.02 -3.69 3.10
CA SER A 612 -14.15 -4.22 1.74
C SER A 612 -12.88 -4.01 0.92
N MET A 613 -12.25 -2.84 1.02
CA MET A 613 -11.00 -2.55 0.31
C MET A 613 -9.84 -3.39 0.84
N THR A 614 -9.70 -3.54 2.16
CA THR A 614 -8.69 -4.42 2.74
C THR A 614 -8.89 -5.87 2.31
N TYR A 615 -10.15 -6.33 2.24
CA TYR A 615 -10.47 -7.67 1.76
C TYR A 615 -10.09 -7.86 0.29
N LEU A 616 -10.34 -6.87 -0.57
CA LEU A 616 -9.90 -6.90 -1.97
C LEU A 616 -8.37 -6.97 -2.10
N ILE A 617 -7.63 -6.24 -1.25
CA ILE A 617 -6.16 -6.31 -1.22
C ILE A 617 -5.70 -7.70 -0.75
N ASN A 618 -6.31 -8.24 0.31
CA ASN A 618 -5.99 -9.58 0.80
C ASN A 618 -6.35 -10.67 -0.22
N MET A 619 -7.34 -10.47 -1.07
CA MET A 619 -7.71 -11.44 -2.11
C MET A 619 -6.55 -11.72 -3.09
N SER A 620 -5.75 -10.71 -3.41
CA SER A 620 -4.52 -10.89 -4.20
C SER A 620 -3.37 -11.50 -3.40
N LEU A 621 -3.29 -11.22 -2.09
CA LEU A 621 -2.28 -11.85 -1.23
C LEU A 621 -2.55 -13.33 -1.02
N ARG A 622 -3.80 -13.71 -0.70
CA ARG A 622 -4.18 -15.10 -0.41
C ARG A 622 -4.14 -16.00 -1.64
N SER A 623 -4.20 -15.45 -2.85
CA SER A 623 -3.97 -16.23 -4.07
C SER A 623 -2.50 -16.62 -4.23
N SER A 624 -1.58 -15.79 -3.73
CA SER A 624 -0.14 -16.02 -3.87
C SER A 624 0.51 -16.67 -2.65
N PHE A 625 -0.06 -16.47 -1.45
CA PHE A 625 0.50 -16.96 -0.19
C PHE A 625 -0.60 -17.56 0.69
N PRO A 626 -0.30 -18.59 1.51
CA PRO A 626 -1.23 -19.20 2.46
C PRO A 626 -1.49 -18.31 3.68
N ILE A 627 -1.98 -17.09 3.44
CA ILE A 627 -2.19 -16.05 4.45
C ILE A 627 -3.67 -15.71 4.53
N LEU A 628 -4.27 -16.06 5.66
CA LEU A 628 -5.67 -15.75 5.94
C LEU A 628 -5.91 -14.27 6.21
N PHE A 629 -7.10 -13.81 5.85
CA PHE A 629 -7.55 -12.44 6.08
C PHE A 629 -7.59 -12.10 7.58
N LYS A 630 -6.63 -11.29 8.05
CA LYS A 630 -6.71 -10.66 9.38
C LYS A 630 -7.63 -9.42 9.36
N PHE A 631 -8.68 -9.44 10.18
CA PHE A 631 -9.64 -8.32 10.25
C PHE A 631 -9.06 -7.11 11.00
N PRO A 632 -9.15 -5.87 10.48
CA PRO A 632 -8.52 -4.69 11.09
C PRO A 632 -9.32 -4.08 12.25
N ILE A 633 -9.57 -4.86 13.31
CA ILE A 633 -10.40 -4.44 14.45
C ILE A 633 -9.80 -3.22 15.17
N VAL A 634 -8.50 -3.26 15.45
CA VAL A 634 -7.80 -2.21 16.21
C VAL A 634 -7.93 -0.85 15.51
N SER A 635 -7.64 -0.80 14.21
CA SER A 635 -7.71 0.44 13.44
C SER A 635 -9.15 0.92 13.22
N MET A 636 -10.10 -0.01 13.11
CA MET A 636 -11.53 0.33 13.03
C MET A 636 -12.03 0.99 14.31
N VAL A 637 -11.75 0.39 15.48
CA VAL A 637 -12.16 0.94 16.78
C VAL A 637 -11.41 2.25 17.05
N GLY A 638 -10.10 2.28 16.80
CA GLY A 638 -9.26 3.47 16.99
C GLY A 638 -9.71 4.67 16.17
N SER A 639 -9.97 4.49 14.87
CA SER A 639 -10.49 5.57 14.01
C SER A 639 -11.87 6.04 14.43
N ASN A 640 -12.78 5.13 14.78
CA ASN A 640 -14.12 5.50 15.22
C ASN A 640 -14.08 6.40 16.47
N ILE A 641 -13.25 6.04 17.47
CA ILE A 641 -13.06 6.84 18.68
C ILE A 641 -12.46 8.21 18.35
N LEU A 642 -11.37 8.22 17.58
CA LEU A 642 -10.67 9.46 17.21
C LEU A 642 -11.59 10.43 16.45
N VAL A 643 -12.30 9.95 15.44
CA VAL A 643 -13.19 10.75 14.61
C VAL A 643 -14.39 11.28 15.43
N LEU A 644 -14.95 10.48 16.33
CA LEU A 644 -16.00 10.94 17.25
C LEU A 644 -15.49 12.00 18.22
N ALA A 645 -14.31 11.80 18.80
CA ALA A 645 -13.71 12.76 19.72
C ALA A 645 -13.46 14.12 19.04
N ILE A 646 -12.87 14.09 17.84
CA ILE A 646 -12.57 15.31 17.07
C ILE A 646 -13.85 16.03 16.68
N THR A 647 -14.86 15.33 16.14
CA THR A 647 -16.12 15.95 15.72
C THR A 647 -16.88 16.57 16.89
N LEU A 648 -16.98 15.88 18.02
CA LEU A 648 -17.61 16.43 19.23
C LEU A 648 -16.81 17.60 19.81
N GLY A 649 -15.48 17.54 19.78
CA GLY A 649 -14.60 18.64 20.18
C GLY A 649 -14.81 19.90 19.36
N ILE A 650 -14.84 19.76 18.02
CA ILE A 650 -15.12 20.86 17.09
C ILE A 650 -16.52 21.44 17.34
N THR A 651 -17.51 20.59 17.55
CA THR A 651 -18.89 21.04 17.82
C THR A 651 -18.97 21.82 19.13
N LYS A 652 -18.31 21.35 20.20
CA LYS A 652 -18.22 22.10 21.46
C LYS A 652 -17.52 23.46 21.27
N PHE A 653 -16.43 23.50 20.51
CA PHE A 653 -15.72 24.74 20.18
C PHE A 653 -16.61 25.73 19.42
N ALA A 654 -17.33 25.26 18.39
CA ALA A 654 -18.25 26.07 17.60
C ALA A 654 -19.40 26.64 18.46
N ILE A 655 -19.96 25.82 19.37
CA ILE A 655 -21.03 26.25 20.29
C ILE A 655 -20.52 27.33 21.26
N LYS A 656 -19.33 27.13 21.85
CA LYS A 656 -18.71 28.12 22.75
C LYS A 656 -18.48 29.45 22.04
N SER A 657 -18.01 29.41 20.80
CA SER A 657 -17.82 30.60 19.95
C SER A 657 -19.14 31.32 19.62
N LEU A 658 -20.27 30.61 19.61
CA LEU A 658 -21.60 31.19 19.40
C LEU A 658 -22.16 31.84 20.67
N SER A 659 -21.92 31.22 21.85
CA SER A 659 -22.45 31.70 23.13
C SER A 659 -21.90 33.05 23.60
N SER A 660 -20.74 33.47 23.09
CA SER A 660 -20.15 34.77 23.40
C SER A 660 -20.78 35.95 22.64
N ARG A 661 -21.73 35.71 21.73
CA ARG A 661 -22.42 36.77 20.97
C ARG A 661 -23.75 37.14 21.62
N ASN A 662 -24.02 38.44 21.74
CA ASN A 662 -25.31 38.94 22.23
C ASN A 662 -26.44 38.55 21.27
N ILE A 663 -27.50 37.94 21.81
CA ILE A 663 -28.69 37.50 21.05
C ILE A 663 -29.35 38.70 20.35
N ILE A 664 -29.38 39.85 21.04
CA ILE A 664 -29.99 41.09 20.54
C ILE A 664 -29.18 41.66 19.36
N GLU A 665 -27.84 41.70 19.43
CA GLU A 665 -27.01 42.13 18.30
C GLU A 665 -27.14 41.21 17.09
N THR A 666 -27.27 39.91 17.33
CA THR A 666 -27.43 38.91 16.26
C THR A 666 -28.73 39.15 15.50
N ILE A 667 -29.84 39.35 16.22
CA ILE A 667 -31.15 39.66 15.62
C ILE A 667 -31.15 41.05 14.96
N ARG A 668 -30.52 42.07 15.59
CA ARG A 668 -30.53 43.47 15.12
C ARG A 668 -29.63 43.71 13.91
N SER A 669 -28.63 42.85 13.66
CA SER A 669 -27.73 42.94 12.49
C SER A 669 -28.44 42.81 11.12
N LYS A 670 -29.67 42.30 11.09
CA LYS A 670 -30.56 42.30 9.91
C LYS A 670 -31.29 43.63 9.66
N GLY A 671 -31.41 44.48 10.68
CA GLY A 671 -32.13 45.75 10.57
C GLY A 671 -31.31 46.90 9.97
N GLN A 672 -29.99 46.73 9.81
CA GLN A 672 -29.07 47.79 9.39
C GLN A 672 -28.14 47.40 8.22
N ARG A 673 -28.40 46.32 7.49
CA ARG A 673 -27.60 45.92 6.32
C ARG A 673 -28.40 45.82 5.04
#